data_AF-A2DKD5-F1
#
_entry.id   AF-A2DKD5-F1
#
_cell.length_a   1.000
_cell.length_b   1.000
_cell.length_c   1.000
_cell.angle_alpha   90.00
_cell.angle_beta   90.00
_cell.angle_gamma   90.00
#
_symmetry.space_group_name_H-M   'P 1'
#
loop_
_entity.id
_entity.type
_entity.pdbx_description
1 polymer ?
#
loop_
_entity_poly.entity_id
_entity_poly.type
_entity_poly.pdbx_seq_one_letter_code
_entity_poly.pdbx_strand_id
1 'polypeptide(L)'
;MKLKLEAPIDEIISIDVDKEILIGSIKQTISKITMIPPSHIMIYDNEILLEDSETVYERKDDENYILICKFPETAPRVEQQEENIPENLERHVQVLRELGFTQQNSVMALHETNYDLSKAFSLLSTKLAKKSKQGGSQKNSAHMQLQIDPRTVKEEALKKAQYNIERLTPDVSLHEYIQRLNASLPQDVTLDVGALTRIYLENDCNVYAAKAHFPQFSVGYLEFVLYWMVRTVTERISSQNSWSMEENRFVIEMAAIGHSFREIDAITYHKNSRSEDHRKALRRTLKKSWIIPQFAEQYPDCSQFPPGYTEDGIPSYLPELMIQIYKKPKNVEDEKIIQEALQNKSIMPQFKKEIVKLVQKLVSDPQDANKSSSPNEEEESLEQQEIGDILTDSTNLVSDEKHSRTNWPFHEDQLLVNLYAEAKLRNANRWEYIKKSFPNRSPKAIAAHFKNLLYEMKSGKRSDLQIPQVIMEDILKERTYSDEVKQLSQLTEMIDIIEAIKVYYQENGNWTLISRRLPQFKGGYIAFLLYYVCVLLKKTRRTKTWSMGELRFLLEKRVDGVPVQEISDLLQNKSPKQVDTKRTQIYSTIKTCPYLKQFVERFGKCEIEGAVYDDIGIPSYLPPMLETFKSEIREAVPDLPSN
;
A
#
# COMPACT_ATOMS: atom_id res chain seq x y z
N MET A 1 -2.07 -17.56 -28.68
CA MET A 1 -0.86 -17.88 -29.46
C MET A 1 0.12 -18.64 -28.57
N LYS A 2 0.84 -19.65 -29.11
CA LYS A 2 1.95 -20.32 -28.43
C LYS A 2 3.30 -19.77 -28.93
N LEU A 3 4.24 -19.55 -28.02
CA LEU A 3 5.61 -19.11 -28.30
C LEU A 3 6.59 -20.09 -27.66
N LYS A 4 7.50 -20.67 -28.45
CA LYS A 4 8.63 -21.45 -27.95
C LYS A 4 9.80 -20.51 -27.67
N LEU A 5 10.07 -20.24 -26.40
CA LEU A 5 11.21 -19.48 -25.94
C LEU A 5 12.44 -20.40 -25.92
N GLU A 6 13.44 -20.16 -26.76
CA GLU A 6 14.68 -20.93 -26.75
C GLU A 6 15.57 -20.56 -25.54
N ALA A 7 16.78 -21.10 -25.48
CA ALA A 7 17.77 -20.77 -24.47
C ALA A 7 17.95 -19.23 -24.38
N PRO A 8 18.04 -18.65 -23.16
CA PRO A 8 18.29 -19.34 -21.90
C PRO A 8 17.04 -19.86 -21.15
N ILE A 9 15.84 -19.72 -21.72
CA ILE A 9 14.58 -20.02 -21.02
C ILE A 9 14.10 -21.46 -21.28
N ASP A 10 14.10 -21.88 -22.55
CA ASP A 10 13.73 -23.24 -23.00
C ASP A 10 12.33 -23.68 -22.55
N GLU A 11 11.31 -22.85 -22.80
CA GLU A 11 9.91 -23.08 -22.38
C GLU A 11 8.92 -22.69 -23.49
N ILE A 12 7.75 -23.34 -23.55
CA ILE A 12 6.65 -22.91 -24.43
C ILE A 12 5.61 -22.15 -23.59
N ILE A 13 5.41 -20.87 -23.90
CA ILE A 13 4.41 -20.03 -23.23
C ILE A 13 3.18 -19.82 -24.13
N SER A 14 2.01 -19.69 -23.50
CA SER A 14 0.78 -19.26 -24.18
C SER A 14 0.47 -17.81 -23.83
N ILE A 15 0.38 -16.95 -24.83
CA ILE A 15 -0.06 -15.57 -24.66
C ILE A 15 -1.41 -15.36 -25.35
N ASP A 16 -2.33 -14.73 -24.61
CA ASP A 16 -3.60 -14.25 -25.14
C ASP A 16 -3.37 -12.89 -25.79
N VAL A 17 -3.54 -12.81 -27.10
CA VAL A 17 -3.26 -11.62 -27.89
C VAL A 17 -4.37 -11.38 -28.89
N ASP A 18 -4.73 -10.11 -29.07
CA ASP A 18 -5.69 -9.71 -30.09
C ASP A 18 -5.16 -10.08 -31.50
N LYS A 19 -6.10 -10.37 -32.41
CA LYS A 19 -5.82 -10.84 -33.77
C LYS A 19 -4.86 -9.93 -34.56
N GLU A 20 -4.90 -8.61 -34.32
CA GLU A 20 -4.12 -7.60 -35.06
C GLU A 20 -2.92 -7.08 -34.26
N ILE A 21 -2.40 -7.85 -33.30
CA ILE A 21 -1.27 -7.38 -32.50
C ILE A 21 0.02 -7.30 -33.34
N LEU A 22 0.75 -6.21 -33.18
CA LEU A 22 2.09 -6.03 -33.76
C LEU A 22 3.13 -6.89 -33.02
N ILE A 23 4.12 -7.40 -33.74
CA ILE A 23 5.23 -8.17 -33.18
C ILE A 23 5.99 -7.38 -32.12
N GLY A 24 6.18 -6.07 -32.29
CA GLY A 24 6.78 -5.21 -31.28
C GLY A 24 6.02 -5.23 -29.93
N SER A 25 4.69 -5.32 -29.98
CA SER A 25 3.84 -5.43 -28.77
C SER A 25 3.96 -6.81 -28.12
N ILE A 26 4.15 -7.87 -28.91
CA ILE A 26 4.43 -9.21 -28.41
C ILE A 26 5.80 -9.23 -27.71
N LYS A 27 6.84 -8.65 -28.32
CA LYS A 27 8.17 -8.53 -27.69
C LYS A 27 8.11 -7.78 -26.37
N GLN A 28 7.32 -6.72 -26.26
CA GLN A 28 7.09 -6.03 -24.98
C GLN A 28 6.39 -6.92 -23.94
N THR A 29 5.47 -7.78 -24.37
CA THR A 29 4.78 -8.72 -23.47
C THR A 29 5.73 -9.80 -22.98
N ILE A 30 6.51 -10.40 -23.88
CA ILE A 30 7.57 -11.36 -23.53
C ILE A 30 8.57 -10.69 -22.59
N SER A 31 8.99 -9.45 -22.88
CA SER A 31 9.91 -8.68 -22.04
C SER A 31 9.42 -8.51 -20.60
N LYS A 32 8.11 -8.31 -20.40
CA LYS A 32 7.53 -8.24 -19.04
C LYS A 32 7.53 -9.58 -18.32
N ILE A 33 7.45 -10.69 -19.04
CA ILE A 33 7.45 -12.05 -18.49
C ILE A 33 8.89 -12.47 -18.16
N THR A 34 9.80 -12.29 -19.10
CA THR A 34 11.18 -12.82 -19.05
C THR A 34 12.19 -11.83 -18.49
N MET A 35 11.82 -10.55 -18.36
CA MET A 35 12.71 -9.43 -18.01
C MET A 35 13.84 -9.17 -19.02
N ILE A 36 13.79 -9.79 -20.21
CA ILE A 36 14.72 -9.54 -21.31
C ILE A 36 14.27 -8.28 -22.07
N PRO A 37 15.14 -7.30 -22.36
CA PRO A 37 14.74 -6.09 -23.10
C PRO A 37 14.11 -6.43 -24.45
N PRO A 38 13.07 -5.71 -24.92
CA PRO A 38 12.42 -6.01 -26.21
C PRO A 38 13.37 -6.03 -27.40
N SER A 39 14.45 -5.22 -27.35
CA SER A 39 15.50 -5.17 -28.37
C SER A 39 16.36 -6.45 -28.47
N HIS A 40 16.31 -7.32 -27.46
CA HIS A 40 17.03 -8.60 -27.41
C HIS A 40 16.09 -9.79 -27.65
N ILE A 41 14.89 -9.54 -28.16
CA ILE A 41 13.88 -10.56 -28.42
C ILE A 41 13.69 -10.64 -29.93
N MET A 42 14.01 -11.79 -30.52
CA MET A 42 13.82 -12.07 -31.94
C MET A 42 12.74 -13.13 -32.08
N ILE A 43 11.67 -12.83 -32.84
CA ILE A 43 10.55 -13.75 -33.04
C ILE A 43 10.61 -14.24 -34.47
N TYR A 44 10.60 -15.56 -34.64
CA TYR A 44 10.69 -16.26 -35.91
C TYR A 44 9.41 -17.04 -36.19
N ASP A 45 8.99 -17.01 -37.45
CA ASP A 45 8.01 -17.91 -38.03
C ASP A 45 8.69 -18.79 -39.06
N ASN A 46 8.77 -20.11 -38.83
CA ASN A 46 9.38 -21.06 -39.77
C ASN A 46 10.74 -20.55 -40.30
N GLU A 47 11.63 -20.13 -39.39
CA GLU A 47 12.95 -19.57 -39.67
C GLU A 47 12.99 -18.13 -40.23
N ILE A 48 11.84 -17.53 -40.55
CA ILE A 48 11.75 -16.14 -41.00
C ILE A 48 11.65 -15.21 -39.78
N LEU A 49 12.61 -14.28 -39.64
CA LEU A 49 12.56 -13.24 -38.60
C LEU A 49 11.42 -12.27 -38.88
N LEU A 50 10.56 -12.04 -37.88
CA LEU A 50 9.46 -11.09 -37.96
C LEU A 50 9.88 -9.70 -37.49
N GLU A 51 9.52 -8.67 -38.26
CA GLU A 51 9.76 -7.26 -37.96
C GLU A 51 8.74 -6.71 -36.95
N ASP A 52 9.12 -5.67 -36.20
CA ASP A 52 8.26 -5.09 -35.15
C ASP A 52 6.94 -4.50 -35.68
N SER A 53 6.90 -4.13 -36.96
CA SER A 53 5.76 -3.56 -37.69
C SER A 53 4.81 -4.62 -38.26
N GLU A 54 5.19 -5.90 -38.29
CA GLU A 54 4.34 -6.97 -38.81
C GLU A 54 3.24 -7.32 -37.80
N THR A 55 2.07 -7.72 -38.32
CA THR A 55 1.00 -8.30 -37.51
C THR A 55 1.01 -9.81 -37.65
N VAL A 56 0.64 -10.51 -36.58
CA VAL A 56 0.52 -11.98 -36.58
C VAL A 56 -0.56 -12.47 -37.54
N TYR A 57 -1.56 -11.63 -37.82
CA TYR A 57 -2.83 -12.04 -38.42
C TYR A 57 -2.73 -12.68 -39.81
N GLU A 58 -1.68 -12.35 -40.56
CA GLU A 58 -1.55 -12.85 -41.93
C GLU A 58 -1.21 -14.36 -41.99
N ARG A 59 -0.96 -15.02 -40.84
CA ARG A 59 -0.45 -16.39 -40.78
C ARG A 59 -1.30 -17.32 -39.87
N LYS A 60 -2.50 -17.65 -40.40
CA LYS A 60 -3.41 -18.81 -40.18
C LYS A 60 -4.03 -19.13 -38.80
N ASP A 61 -5.30 -19.55 -38.87
CA ASP A 61 -6.23 -20.05 -37.84
C ASP A 61 -5.86 -21.40 -37.17
N ASP A 62 -4.59 -21.80 -37.12
CA ASP A 62 -4.19 -23.08 -36.52
C ASP A 62 -3.86 -22.90 -35.02
N GLU A 63 -4.69 -23.47 -34.13
CA GLU A 63 -4.48 -23.41 -32.67
C GLU A 63 -3.13 -24.01 -32.22
N ASN A 64 -2.47 -24.79 -33.08
CA ASN A 64 -1.17 -25.39 -32.82
C ASN A 64 0.02 -24.63 -33.42
N TYR A 65 -0.21 -23.44 -33.98
CA TYR A 65 0.86 -22.63 -34.52
C TYR A 65 1.75 -22.06 -33.40
N ILE A 66 3.06 -22.32 -33.50
CA ILE A 66 4.08 -21.94 -32.51
C ILE A 66 5.12 -21.03 -33.17
N LEU A 67 5.25 -19.80 -32.67
CA LEU A 67 6.35 -18.91 -33.03
C LEU A 67 7.59 -19.23 -32.18
N ILE A 68 8.78 -19.10 -32.76
CA ILE A 68 10.05 -19.37 -32.07
C ILE A 68 10.66 -18.04 -31.62
N CYS A 69 10.97 -17.91 -30.34
CA CYS A 69 11.55 -16.72 -29.76
C CYS A 69 13.00 -17.00 -29.34
N LYS A 70 13.96 -16.28 -29.91
CA LYS A 70 15.38 -16.39 -29.60
C LYS A 70 15.90 -15.15 -28.88
N PHE A 71 16.92 -15.36 -28.04
CA PHE A 71 17.55 -14.34 -27.22
C PHE A 71 19.05 -14.29 -27.52
N PRO A 72 19.49 -13.51 -28.53
CA PRO A 72 20.92 -13.42 -28.83
C PRO A 72 21.69 -12.81 -27.66
N GLU A 73 22.85 -13.38 -27.32
CA GLU A 73 23.70 -12.93 -26.19
C GLU A 73 24.17 -11.48 -26.33
N THR A 74 24.39 -11.06 -27.57
CA THR A 74 24.61 -9.67 -27.94
C THR A 74 23.40 -9.20 -28.74
N ALA A 75 22.82 -8.05 -28.38
CA ALA A 75 21.86 -7.38 -29.25
C ALA A 75 22.41 -7.41 -30.68
N PRO A 76 21.60 -7.78 -31.69
CA PRO A 76 22.05 -7.65 -33.06
C PRO A 76 22.62 -6.24 -33.18
N ARG A 77 23.89 -6.13 -33.57
CA ARG A 77 24.46 -4.85 -33.97
C ARG A 77 23.59 -4.45 -35.15
N VAL A 78 22.56 -3.66 -34.86
CA VAL A 78 21.99 -2.75 -35.84
C VAL A 78 23.25 -2.07 -36.32
N GLU A 79 23.68 -2.39 -37.54
CA GLU A 79 24.69 -1.59 -38.21
C GLU A 79 24.16 -0.18 -38.00
N GLN A 80 24.82 0.55 -37.10
CA GLN A 80 24.53 1.94 -36.89
C GLN A 80 24.94 2.53 -38.23
N GLN A 81 24.01 2.54 -39.19
CA GLN A 81 23.96 3.58 -40.18
C GLN A 81 24.17 4.81 -39.32
N GLU A 82 25.33 5.43 -39.47
CA GLU A 82 25.65 6.68 -38.80
C GLU A 82 24.42 7.54 -39.00
N GLU A 83 23.58 7.64 -37.97
CA GLU A 83 22.37 8.42 -38.05
C GLU A 83 22.93 9.80 -38.36
N ASN A 84 22.70 10.27 -39.59
CA ASN A 84 23.10 11.60 -40.00
C ASN A 84 22.28 12.55 -39.15
N ILE A 85 22.80 12.84 -37.95
CA ILE A 85 22.23 13.81 -37.02
C ILE A 85 22.24 15.11 -37.81
N PRO A 86 21.06 15.67 -38.15
CA PRO A 86 21.02 16.90 -38.92
C PRO A 86 21.74 17.99 -38.13
N GLU A 87 22.59 18.80 -38.78
CA GLU A 87 23.30 19.93 -38.15
C GLU A 87 22.36 20.89 -37.40
N ASN A 88 21.09 20.89 -37.80
CA ASN A 88 20.00 21.67 -37.27
C ASN A 88 19.24 21.03 -36.09
N LEU A 89 19.74 19.93 -35.50
CA LEU A 89 19.10 19.28 -34.33
C LEU A 89 18.92 20.24 -33.16
N GLU A 90 19.96 20.98 -32.77
CA GLU A 90 19.88 21.95 -31.67
C GLU A 90 18.83 23.03 -31.94
N ARG A 91 18.73 23.49 -33.19
CA ARG A 91 17.73 24.46 -33.61
C ARG A 91 16.31 23.90 -33.48
N HIS A 92 16.08 22.66 -33.89
CA HIS A 92 14.77 22.00 -33.75
C HIS A 92 14.39 21.77 -32.28
N VAL A 93 15.36 21.37 -31.44
CA VAL A 93 15.14 21.22 -29.99
C VAL A 93 14.81 22.57 -29.36
N GLN A 94 15.50 23.64 -29.74
CA GLN A 94 15.26 24.99 -29.25
C GLN A 94 13.86 25.50 -29.65
N VAL A 95 13.43 25.28 -30.90
CA VAL A 95 12.07 25.63 -31.35
C VAL A 95 11.00 24.91 -30.52
N LEU A 96 11.16 23.60 -30.27
CA LEU A 96 10.22 22.86 -29.43
C LEU A 96 10.25 23.34 -27.97
N ARG A 97 11.40 23.79 -27.44
CA ARG A 97 11.48 24.37 -26.10
C ARG A 97 10.74 25.70 -25.98
N GLU A 98 10.86 26.56 -26.99
CA GLU A 98 10.13 27.83 -27.06
C GLU A 98 8.61 27.62 -27.13
N LEU A 99 8.18 26.49 -27.70
CA LEU A 99 6.78 26.03 -27.69
C LEU A 99 6.33 25.41 -26.35
N GLY A 100 7.20 25.41 -25.33
CA GLY A 100 6.89 24.96 -23.98
C GLY A 100 7.16 23.48 -23.69
N PHE A 101 7.79 22.75 -24.62
CA PHE A 101 8.19 21.36 -24.38
C PHE A 101 9.55 21.28 -23.66
N THR A 102 9.72 20.32 -22.76
CA THR A 102 11.01 20.10 -22.10
C THR A 102 12.05 19.58 -23.10
N GLN A 103 13.32 19.95 -22.96
CA GLN A 103 14.42 19.51 -23.82
C GLN A 103 14.44 17.98 -24.06
N GLN A 104 14.27 17.19 -23.02
CA GLN A 104 14.25 15.73 -23.11
C GLN A 104 13.11 15.21 -24.02
N ASN A 105 11.89 15.71 -23.82
CA ASN A 105 10.74 15.35 -24.67
C ASN A 105 10.94 15.81 -26.12
N SER A 106 11.56 16.97 -26.34
CA SER A 106 11.88 17.48 -27.68
C SER A 106 12.88 16.57 -28.41
N VAL A 107 13.97 16.18 -27.73
CA VAL A 107 14.98 15.28 -28.30
C VAL A 107 14.40 13.91 -28.60
N MET A 108 13.65 13.32 -27.66
CA MET A 108 13.00 12.03 -27.88
C MET A 108 11.99 12.06 -29.03
N ALA A 109 11.15 13.11 -29.10
CA ALA A 109 10.18 13.23 -30.18
C ALA A 109 10.85 13.41 -31.54
N LEU A 110 11.94 14.17 -31.62
CA LEU A 110 12.72 14.31 -32.85
C LEU A 110 13.36 12.98 -33.25
N HIS A 111 13.90 12.21 -32.31
CA HIS A 111 14.46 10.90 -32.60
C HIS A 111 13.39 9.89 -33.05
N GLU A 112 12.20 9.91 -32.44
CA GLU A 112 11.04 9.08 -32.81
C GLU A 112 10.51 9.42 -34.22
N THR A 113 10.80 10.62 -34.74
CA THR A 113 10.28 11.10 -36.03
C THR A 113 11.36 11.37 -37.07
N ASN A 114 12.52 10.72 -36.95
CA ASN A 114 13.66 10.91 -37.86
C ASN A 114 14.01 12.39 -38.07
N TYR A 115 14.04 13.14 -36.97
CA TYR A 115 14.40 14.56 -36.86
C TYR A 115 13.48 15.54 -37.62
N ASP A 116 12.32 15.09 -38.09
CA ASP A 116 11.26 15.93 -38.69
C ASP A 116 10.54 16.75 -37.60
N LEU A 117 10.76 18.06 -37.61
CA LEU A 117 10.21 18.99 -36.63
C LEU A 117 8.67 19.00 -36.60
N SER A 118 8.02 18.93 -37.77
CA SER A 118 6.56 18.97 -37.88
C SER A 118 5.92 17.71 -37.27
N LYS A 119 6.52 16.55 -37.54
CA LYS A 119 6.07 15.27 -36.95
C LYS A 119 6.34 15.23 -35.45
N ALA A 120 7.50 15.68 -34.99
CA ALA A 120 7.83 15.76 -33.57
C ALA A 120 6.84 16.64 -32.81
N PHE A 121 6.48 17.80 -33.37
CA PHE A 121 5.49 18.70 -32.80
C PHE A 121 4.08 18.05 -32.71
N SER A 122 3.64 17.39 -33.78
CA SER A 122 2.35 16.68 -33.81
C SER A 122 2.29 15.58 -32.75
N LEU A 123 3.37 14.80 -32.62
CA LEU A 123 3.51 13.74 -31.63
C LEU A 123 3.44 14.26 -30.19
N LEU A 124 4.16 15.35 -29.90
CA LEU A 124 4.18 16.00 -28.59
C LEU A 124 2.82 16.62 -28.23
N SER A 125 2.18 17.29 -29.20
CA SER A 125 0.85 17.89 -29.03
C SER A 125 -0.21 16.82 -28.76
N THR A 126 -0.14 15.68 -29.43
CA THR A 126 -1.05 14.56 -29.20
C THR A 126 -0.85 13.92 -27.84
N LYS A 127 0.41 13.79 -27.37
CA LYS A 127 0.75 13.30 -26.01
C LYS A 127 0.22 14.28 -24.93
N LEU A 128 0.28 15.60 -25.16
CA LEU A 128 -0.31 16.60 -24.26
C LEU A 128 -1.85 16.55 -24.23
N ALA A 129 -2.50 16.43 -25.39
CA ALA A 129 -3.96 16.33 -25.49
C ALA A 129 -4.51 15.06 -24.81
N LYS A 130 -3.75 13.97 -24.79
CA LYS A 130 -4.08 12.76 -24.02
C LYS A 130 -3.91 12.96 -22.51
N LYS A 131 -2.92 13.75 -22.08
CA LYS A 131 -2.72 14.11 -20.66
C LYS A 131 -3.80 15.06 -20.14
N SER A 132 -4.25 16.04 -20.92
CA SER A 132 -5.30 16.97 -20.51
C SER A 132 -6.67 16.29 -20.36
N LYS A 133 -6.93 15.22 -21.10
CA LYS A 133 -8.12 14.38 -20.92
C LYS A 133 -8.05 13.45 -19.70
N GLN A 134 -6.88 13.29 -19.07
CA GLN A 134 -6.68 12.44 -17.89
C GLN A 134 -6.39 13.21 -16.60
N GLY A 135 -6.33 14.56 -16.65
CA GLY A 135 -6.02 15.40 -15.50
C GLY A 135 -7.05 16.51 -15.32
N GLY A 136 -7.94 16.34 -14.34
CA GLY A 136 -8.80 17.40 -13.85
C GLY A 136 -7.99 18.60 -13.36
N SER A 137 -8.31 19.75 -13.94
CA SER A 137 -8.10 21.14 -13.51
C SER A 137 -7.12 21.39 -12.36
N GLN A 138 -5.90 21.85 -12.68
CA GLN A 138 -5.23 22.90 -11.90
C GLN A 138 -4.50 23.86 -12.85
N LYS A 139 -5.02 25.09 -12.91
CA LYS A 139 -4.28 26.26 -13.38
C LYS A 139 -3.36 26.73 -12.24
N ASN A 140 -2.08 26.92 -12.53
CA ASN A 140 -1.33 28.16 -12.27
C ASN A 140 0.14 28.00 -12.71
N SER A 141 0.54 28.81 -13.70
CA SER A 141 1.91 29.33 -13.87
C SER A 141 1.94 30.73 -13.22
N ALA A 142 3.03 31.41 -12.84
CA ALA A 142 4.47 31.21 -12.92
C ALA A 142 5.14 32.16 -11.88
N HIS A 143 6.46 31.99 -11.69
CA HIS A 143 7.46 32.92 -11.14
C HIS A 143 7.59 33.09 -9.62
N MET A 144 8.72 32.61 -9.09
CA MET A 144 9.14 32.72 -7.68
C MET A 144 10.49 33.44 -7.61
N GLN A 145 10.46 34.72 -7.26
CA GLN A 145 11.54 35.39 -6.52
C GLN A 145 11.25 35.21 -5.03
N LEU A 146 12.28 34.87 -4.25
CA LEU A 146 12.19 34.69 -2.80
C LEU A 146 11.91 36.04 -2.12
N GLN A 147 10.63 36.34 -1.87
CA GLN A 147 10.20 37.23 -0.81
C GLN A 147 9.56 36.37 0.29
N ILE A 148 10.07 36.51 1.51
CA ILE A 148 9.47 35.89 2.70
C ILE A 148 8.09 36.52 2.88
N ASP A 149 7.05 35.70 2.74
CA ASP A 149 5.65 36.14 2.85
C ASP A 149 5.39 36.72 4.27
N PRO A 150 4.97 38.00 4.40
CA PRO A 150 4.64 38.62 5.68
C PRO A 150 3.53 37.90 6.46
N ARG A 151 2.77 36.99 5.82
CA ARG A 151 1.83 36.08 6.50
C ARG A 151 2.53 35.11 7.46
N THR A 152 3.73 34.65 7.11
CA THR A 152 4.53 33.70 7.92
C THR A 152 5.00 34.32 9.24
N VAL A 153 5.36 35.60 9.21
CA VAL A 153 5.87 36.34 10.38
C VAL A 153 4.75 36.66 11.39
N LYS A 154 3.53 36.95 10.90
CA LYS A 154 2.35 37.12 11.78
C LYS A 154 1.97 35.82 12.49
N GLU A 155 2.13 34.67 11.84
CA GLU A 155 1.79 33.36 12.43
C GLU A 155 2.70 33.00 13.62
N GLU A 156 4.00 33.30 13.54
CA GLU A 156 4.93 33.07 14.66
C GLU A 156 4.72 34.04 15.82
N ALA A 157 4.34 35.29 15.53
CA ALA A 157 4.02 36.28 16.56
C ALA A 157 2.74 35.93 17.34
N LEU A 158 1.71 35.43 16.64
CA LEU A 158 0.47 34.93 17.26
C LEU A 158 0.70 33.67 18.12
N LYS A 159 1.67 32.81 17.76
CA LYS A 159 2.02 31.61 18.54
C LYS A 159 2.62 31.90 19.92
N LYS A 160 3.32 33.02 20.10
CA LYS A 160 4.09 33.30 21.33
C LYS A 160 3.33 34.10 22.40
N ALA A 161 2.14 34.63 22.10
CA ALA A 161 1.60 35.74 22.88
C ALA A 161 0.64 35.38 24.05
N GLN A 162 0.17 34.13 24.24
CA GLN A 162 -1.08 33.98 25.01
C GLN A 162 -1.30 32.75 25.91
N TYR A 163 -0.34 31.83 26.05
CA TYR A 163 -0.57 30.65 26.89
C TYR A 163 0.47 30.57 28.01
N ASN A 164 -0.03 30.52 29.24
CA ASN A 164 0.77 30.05 30.37
C ASN A 164 0.87 28.53 30.20
N ILE A 165 1.90 28.08 29.47
CA ILE A 165 2.04 26.69 29.04
C ILE A 165 2.38 25.86 30.28
N GLU A 166 1.37 25.19 30.84
CA GLU A 166 1.57 24.18 31.88
C GLU A 166 2.47 23.08 31.35
N ARG A 167 3.55 22.74 32.06
CA ARG A 167 4.48 21.70 31.59
C ARG A 167 3.78 20.34 31.55
N LEU A 168 4.03 19.57 30.49
CA LEU A 168 3.61 18.18 30.43
C LEU A 168 4.42 17.36 31.43
N THR A 169 3.73 16.61 32.30
CA THR A 169 4.34 15.77 33.32
C THR A 169 4.07 14.29 32.96
N PRO A 170 5.11 13.43 32.86
CA PRO A 170 4.96 12.04 32.41
C PRO A 170 4.11 11.13 33.32
N ASP A 171 3.82 11.58 34.53
CA ASP A 171 3.01 10.88 35.53
C ASP A 171 1.50 10.99 35.27
N VAL A 172 1.07 11.98 34.49
CA VAL A 172 -0.34 12.17 34.11
C VAL A 172 -0.65 11.28 32.92
N SER A 173 -1.69 10.46 33.05
CA SER A 173 -2.11 9.57 31.97
C SER A 173 -2.64 10.38 30.77
N LEU A 174 -2.49 9.85 29.54
CA LEU A 174 -3.04 10.47 28.34
C LEU A 174 -4.55 10.76 28.50
N HIS A 175 -5.30 9.80 29.04
CA HIS A 175 -6.74 9.94 29.27
C HIS A 175 -7.07 11.11 30.21
N GLU A 176 -6.28 11.31 31.27
CA GLU A 176 -6.45 12.44 32.18
C GLU A 176 -6.20 13.79 31.48
N TYR A 177 -5.23 13.87 30.56
CA TYR A 177 -5.06 15.06 29.72
C TYR A 177 -6.29 15.32 28.84
N ILE A 178 -6.90 14.27 28.26
CA ILE A 178 -8.12 14.43 27.48
C ILE A 178 -9.29 14.91 28.35
N GLN A 179 -9.44 14.39 29.58
CA GLN A 179 -10.44 14.87 30.52
C GLN A 179 -10.25 16.35 30.89
N ARG A 180 -9.00 16.79 31.11
CA ARG A 180 -8.68 18.21 31.36
C ARG A 180 -9.02 19.09 30.15
N LEU A 181 -8.68 18.63 28.93
CA LEU A 181 -9.04 19.33 27.69
C LEU A 181 -10.56 19.43 27.54
N ASN A 182 -11.31 18.38 27.86
CA ASN A 182 -12.78 18.41 27.85
C ASN A 182 -13.38 19.37 28.87
N ALA A 183 -12.85 19.38 30.09
CA ALA A 183 -13.30 20.28 31.14
C ALA A 183 -13.09 21.77 30.76
N SER A 184 -12.15 22.06 29.84
CA SER A 184 -11.90 23.41 29.34
C SER A 184 -12.84 23.88 28.23
N LEU A 185 -13.69 22.98 27.69
CA LEU A 185 -14.62 23.34 26.62
C LEU A 185 -15.80 24.18 27.14
N PRO A 186 -16.23 25.23 26.41
CA PRO A 186 -17.32 26.10 26.82
C PRO A 186 -18.67 25.35 26.77
N GLN A 187 -19.28 25.14 27.93
CA GLN A 187 -20.49 24.31 28.08
C GLN A 187 -21.77 24.98 27.57
N ASP A 188 -21.78 26.30 27.48
CA ASP A 188 -22.91 27.14 27.09
C ASP A 188 -22.83 27.63 25.63
N VAL A 189 -21.78 27.25 24.90
CA VAL A 189 -21.54 27.69 23.51
C VAL A 189 -21.53 26.50 22.57
N THR A 190 -22.39 26.53 21.56
CA THR A 190 -22.34 25.56 20.45
C THR A 190 -21.20 25.93 19.51
N LEU A 191 -20.30 24.99 19.23
CA LEU A 191 -19.34 25.13 18.14
C LEU A 191 -20.08 24.98 16.81
N ASP A 192 -20.28 26.05 16.04
CA ASP A 192 -20.83 25.95 14.69
C ASP A 192 -19.80 25.33 13.71
N VAL A 193 -19.84 24.00 13.60
CA VAL A 193 -18.94 23.23 12.72
C VAL A 193 -19.16 23.57 11.23
N GLY A 194 -20.36 23.98 10.84
CA GLY A 194 -20.67 24.44 9.48
C GLY A 194 -19.88 25.70 9.12
N ALA A 195 -19.94 26.72 9.98
CA ALA A 195 -19.11 27.90 9.84
C ALA A 195 -17.60 27.59 9.92
N LEU A 196 -17.18 26.68 10.82
CA LEU A 196 -15.78 26.27 10.95
C LEU A 196 -15.20 25.68 9.65
N THR A 197 -15.92 24.74 9.03
CA THR A 197 -15.50 24.11 7.77
C THR A 197 -15.42 25.13 6.62
N ARG A 198 -16.39 26.05 6.53
CA ARG A 198 -16.40 27.11 5.52
C ARG A 198 -15.19 28.05 5.66
N ILE A 199 -14.96 28.58 6.87
CA ILE A 199 -13.83 29.46 7.15
C ILE A 199 -12.50 28.76 6.87
N TYR A 200 -12.37 27.48 7.23
CA TYR A 200 -11.20 26.68 6.92
C TYR A 200 -10.92 26.58 5.41
N LEU A 201 -11.96 26.37 4.60
CA LEU A 201 -11.84 26.30 3.14
C LEU A 201 -11.53 27.66 2.51
N GLU A 202 -12.21 28.72 2.94
CA GLU A 202 -12.02 30.10 2.45
C GLU A 202 -10.61 30.63 2.74
N ASN A 203 -9.94 30.09 3.76
CA ASN A 203 -8.58 30.48 4.17
C ASN A 203 -7.53 29.42 3.78
N ASP A 204 -7.65 28.80 2.61
CA ASP A 204 -6.66 27.86 2.06
C ASP A 204 -6.30 26.69 3.00
N CYS A 205 -7.29 26.16 3.72
CA CYS A 205 -7.12 25.11 4.72
C CYS A 205 -6.26 25.53 5.94
N ASN A 206 -6.34 26.82 6.32
CA ASN A 206 -5.64 27.37 7.49
C ASN A 206 -6.56 27.49 8.72
N VAL A 207 -6.38 26.58 9.69
CA VAL A 207 -7.17 26.59 10.94
C VAL A 207 -6.91 27.80 11.84
N TYR A 208 -5.75 28.45 11.74
CA TYR A 208 -5.48 29.64 12.57
C TYR A 208 -6.40 30.81 12.23
N ALA A 209 -6.88 30.90 10.99
CA ALA A 209 -7.86 31.91 10.59
C ALA A 209 -9.20 31.73 11.31
N ALA A 210 -9.57 30.49 11.64
CA ALA A 210 -10.81 30.19 12.35
C ALA A 210 -10.82 30.72 13.80
N LYS A 211 -9.65 30.92 14.43
CA LYS A 211 -9.56 31.39 15.81
C LYS A 211 -10.21 32.77 16.03
N ALA A 212 -10.18 33.64 15.02
CA ALA A 212 -10.82 34.95 15.10
C ALA A 212 -12.34 34.86 15.18
N HIS A 213 -12.93 33.81 14.59
CA HIS A 213 -14.37 33.56 14.58
C HIS A 213 -14.84 32.69 15.75
N PHE A 214 -13.94 31.89 16.32
CA PHE A 214 -14.21 30.98 17.44
C PHE A 214 -13.28 31.28 18.63
N PRO A 215 -13.36 32.47 19.23
CA PRO A 215 -12.42 32.89 20.27
C PRO A 215 -12.48 32.04 21.54
N GLN A 216 -13.61 31.38 21.82
CA GLN A 216 -13.81 30.51 22.98
C GLN A 216 -13.10 29.15 22.86
N PHE A 217 -12.61 28.80 21.67
CA PHE A 217 -12.06 27.47 21.38
C PHE A 217 -10.55 27.54 21.09
N SER A 218 -9.78 26.54 21.52
CA SER A 218 -8.36 26.45 21.18
C SER A 218 -8.18 26.14 19.70
N VAL A 219 -7.10 26.63 19.07
CA VAL A 219 -6.80 26.30 17.66
C VAL A 219 -6.65 24.79 17.46
N GLY A 220 -6.03 24.14 18.44
CA GLY A 220 -5.86 22.69 18.45
C GLY A 220 -7.19 21.95 18.46
N TYR A 221 -8.15 22.39 19.28
CA TYR A 221 -9.48 21.80 19.34
C TYR A 221 -10.24 21.97 18.02
N LEU A 222 -10.19 23.15 17.41
CA LEU A 222 -10.80 23.40 16.09
C LEU A 222 -10.19 22.48 15.01
N GLU A 223 -8.85 22.32 15.02
CA GLU A 223 -8.14 21.42 14.11
C GLU A 223 -8.52 19.94 14.37
N PHE A 224 -8.70 19.56 15.63
CA PHE A 224 -9.11 18.23 16.05
C PHE A 224 -10.53 17.89 15.59
N VAL A 225 -11.51 18.80 15.74
CA VAL A 225 -12.90 18.57 15.29
C VAL A 225 -12.95 18.34 13.78
N LEU A 226 -12.26 19.16 12.99
CA LEU A 226 -12.13 18.95 11.54
C LEU A 226 -11.52 17.58 11.22
N TYR A 227 -10.48 17.18 11.96
CA TYR A 227 -9.80 15.90 11.74
C TYR A 227 -10.70 14.72 12.11
N TRP A 228 -11.43 14.83 13.22
CA TRP A 228 -12.39 13.83 13.67
C TRP A 228 -13.46 13.59 12.60
N MET A 229 -14.01 14.63 11.97
CA MET A 229 -14.98 14.48 10.88
C MET A 229 -14.42 13.66 9.72
N VAL A 230 -13.21 14.01 9.26
CA VAL A 230 -12.56 13.28 8.16
C VAL A 230 -12.31 11.83 8.54
N ARG A 231 -11.84 11.60 9.76
CA ARG A 231 -11.51 10.28 10.28
C ARG A 231 -12.76 9.41 10.44
N THR A 232 -13.85 9.92 11.01
CA THR A 232 -15.10 9.18 11.23
C THR A 232 -15.71 8.64 9.93
N VAL A 233 -15.62 9.38 8.83
CA VAL A 233 -16.12 8.91 7.52
C VAL A 233 -15.13 7.97 6.83
N THR A 234 -13.82 8.18 7.00
CA THR A 234 -12.78 7.38 6.29
C THR A 234 -12.35 6.12 7.02
N GLU A 235 -12.41 6.05 8.35
CA GLU A 235 -11.85 4.93 9.12
C GLU A 235 -12.66 3.64 9.09
N ARG A 236 -13.89 3.66 8.58
CA ARG A 236 -14.54 2.41 8.15
C ARG A 236 -13.76 1.69 7.03
N ILE A 237 -12.75 2.35 6.41
CA ILE A 237 -11.99 1.84 5.26
C ILE A 237 -10.51 1.51 5.63
N SER A 238 -9.98 1.95 6.78
CA SER A 238 -8.54 1.81 7.10
C SER A 238 -8.27 1.32 8.52
N SER A 239 -8.18 0.00 8.68
CA SER A 239 -7.74 -0.68 9.92
C SER A 239 -6.24 -0.53 10.24
N GLN A 240 -5.52 0.38 9.57
CA GLN A 240 -4.06 0.47 9.60
C GLN A 240 -3.49 1.64 10.42
N ASN A 241 -4.32 2.50 11.00
CA ASN A 241 -3.82 3.60 11.81
C ASN A 241 -3.49 3.11 13.23
N SER A 242 -2.23 3.24 13.65
CA SER A 242 -1.78 2.80 14.98
C SER A 242 -2.11 3.78 16.11
N TRP A 243 -2.67 4.95 15.78
CA TRP A 243 -2.97 6.03 16.72
C TRP A 243 -4.46 6.08 17.05
N SER A 244 -4.79 6.07 18.33
CA SER A 244 -6.14 6.24 18.89
C SER A 244 -6.71 7.65 18.65
N MET A 245 -7.99 7.86 18.96
CA MET A 245 -8.60 9.20 18.90
C MET A 245 -8.01 10.16 19.93
N GLU A 246 -7.79 9.66 21.15
CA GLU A 246 -7.18 10.41 22.25
C GLU A 246 -5.76 10.86 21.89
N GLU A 247 -4.92 9.96 21.36
CA GLU A 247 -3.55 10.35 20.97
C GLU A 247 -3.57 11.40 19.85
N ASN A 248 -4.49 11.29 18.88
CA ASN A 248 -4.61 12.26 17.80
C ASN A 248 -5.04 13.64 18.32
N ARG A 249 -6.01 13.69 19.23
CA ARG A 249 -6.40 14.93 19.89
C ARG A 249 -5.23 15.56 20.63
N PHE A 250 -4.58 14.77 21.48
CA PHE A 250 -3.46 15.23 22.30
C PHE A 250 -2.32 15.81 21.46
N VAL A 251 -1.90 15.11 20.40
CA VAL A 251 -0.84 15.60 19.49
C VAL A 251 -1.22 16.91 18.80
N ILE A 252 -2.47 17.05 18.34
CA ILE A 252 -2.95 18.26 17.67
C ILE A 252 -2.99 19.44 18.65
N GLU A 253 -3.59 19.23 19.82
CA GLU A 253 -3.80 20.29 20.81
C GLU A 253 -2.50 20.75 21.47
N MET A 254 -1.68 19.84 21.97
CA MET A 254 -0.43 20.20 22.65
C MET A 254 0.53 20.93 21.71
N ALA A 255 0.60 20.49 20.46
CA ALA A 255 1.46 21.13 19.48
C ALA A 255 0.87 22.47 18.96
N ALA A 256 -0.43 22.74 19.15
CA ALA A 256 -1.02 24.06 18.91
C ALA A 256 -0.81 25.03 20.08
N ILE A 257 -0.78 24.51 21.31
CA ILE A 257 -0.46 25.25 22.54
C ILE A 257 1.03 25.64 22.58
N GLY A 258 1.89 24.89 21.88
CA GLY A 258 3.31 25.23 21.71
C GLY A 258 4.27 24.25 22.39
N HIS A 259 3.79 23.10 22.88
CA HIS A 259 4.66 22.04 23.37
C HIS A 259 5.58 21.49 22.27
N SER A 260 6.80 21.15 22.65
CA SER A 260 7.73 20.48 21.76
C SER A 260 7.25 19.05 21.48
N PHE A 261 7.50 18.55 20.27
CA PHE A 261 7.14 17.17 19.93
C PHE A 261 7.83 16.14 20.82
N ARG A 262 9.00 16.47 21.40
CA ARG A 262 9.68 15.63 22.38
C ARG A 262 8.87 15.46 23.67
N GLU A 263 8.25 16.52 24.17
CA GLU A 263 7.37 16.44 25.35
C GLU A 263 6.10 15.65 25.02
N ILE A 264 5.53 15.85 23.82
CA ILE A 264 4.35 15.12 23.36
C ILE A 264 4.65 13.61 23.21
N ASP A 265 5.80 13.26 22.65
CA ASP A 265 6.24 11.86 22.50
C ASP A 265 6.49 11.17 23.85
N ALA A 266 6.89 11.93 24.87
CA ALA A 266 7.09 11.41 26.23
C ALA A 266 5.77 10.93 26.87
N ILE A 267 4.66 11.63 26.60
CA ILE A 267 3.33 11.26 27.11
C ILE A 267 2.68 10.15 26.27
N THR A 268 2.87 10.18 24.94
CA THR A 268 2.27 9.19 24.02
C THR A 268 3.06 7.86 23.94
N TYR A 269 4.14 7.71 24.73
CA TYR A 269 4.99 6.51 24.80
C TYR A 269 5.55 6.03 23.44
N HIS A 270 5.70 6.93 22.47
CA HIS A 270 6.26 6.62 21.16
C HIS A 270 7.75 6.96 21.10
N LYS A 271 8.58 5.92 21.20
CA LYS A 271 10.05 6.04 21.37
C LYS A 271 10.83 6.81 20.28
N ASN A 272 10.23 7.20 19.13
CA ASN A 272 10.96 7.76 17.98
C ASN A 272 10.21 8.90 17.25
N SER A 273 10.21 10.14 17.76
CA SER A 273 9.80 11.38 17.05
C SER A 273 8.57 11.25 16.14
N ARG A 274 7.55 10.51 16.57
CA ARG A 274 6.44 10.16 15.66
C ARG A 274 5.37 11.24 15.65
N SER A 275 5.23 12.01 16.72
CA SER A 275 4.15 13.00 16.85
C SER A 275 4.25 14.11 15.82
N GLU A 276 5.45 14.57 15.45
CA GLU A 276 5.62 15.61 14.43
C GLU A 276 5.20 15.13 13.04
N ASP A 277 5.79 14.02 12.60
CA ASP A 277 5.48 13.39 11.32
C ASP A 277 4.00 13.03 11.22
N HIS A 278 3.46 12.55 12.33
CA HIS A 278 2.05 12.21 12.44
C HIS A 278 1.17 13.45 12.29
N ARG A 279 1.44 14.53 13.03
CA ARG A 279 0.71 15.81 12.88
C ARG A 279 0.79 16.33 11.44
N LYS A 280 1.96 16.26 10.80
CA LYS A 280 2.12 16.61 9.37
C LYS A 280 1.24 15.73 8.48
N ALA A 281 1.14 14.44 8.76
CA ALA A 281 0.25 13.53 8.04
C ALA A 281 -1.23 13.87 8.27
N LEU A 282 -1.65 14.17 9.50
CA LEU A 282 -3.03 14.59 9.82
C LEU A 282 -3.43 15.83 9.02
N ARG A 283 -2.57 16.85 8.96
CA ARG A 283 -2.79 18.07 8.16
C ARG A 283 -2.89 17.80 6.66
N ARG A 284 -2.05 16.93 6.12
CA ARG A 284 -2.13 16.53 4.71
C ARG A 284 -3.45 15.81 4.42
N THR A 285 -3.90 14.95 5.34
CA THR A 285 -5.17 14.23 5.23
C THR A 285 -6.35 15.20 5.24
N LEU A 286 -6.38 16.14 6.19
CA LEU A 286 -7.37 17.21 6.25
C LEU A 286 -7.45 17.99 4.94
N LYS A 287 -6.32 18.51 4.46
CA LYS A 287 -6.23 19.33 3.24
C LYS A 287 -6.68 18.60 1.97
N LYS A 288 -6.56 17.28 1.93
CA LYS A 288 -6.93 16.45 0.77
C LYS A 288 -8.32 15.82 0.88
N SER A 289 -9.02 16.04 1.99
CA SER A 289 -10.29 15.37 2.24
C SER A 289 -11.43 16.01 1.46
N TRP A 290 -12.20 15.18 0.74
CA TRP A 290 -13.45 15.60 0.08
C TRP A 290 -14.60 15.83 1.07
N ILE A 291 -14.45 15.37 2.32
CA ILE A 291 -15.50 15.42 3.35
C ILE A 291 -15.71 16.85 3.84
N ILE A 292 -14.65 17.65 3.94
CA ILE A 292 -14.75 19.02 4.45
C ILE A 292 -15.57 19.92 3.50
N PRO A 293 -15.31 19.97 2.17
CA PRO A 293 -16.17 20.68 1.22
C PRO A 293 -17.62 20.19 1.23
N GLN A 294 -17.83 18.87 1.24
CA GLN A 294 -19.18 18.31 1.23
C GLN A 294 -19.95 18.65 2.51
N PHE A 295 -19.29 18.64 3.68
CA PHE A 295 -19.91 19.08 4.92
C PHE A 295 -20.35 20.54 4.87
N ALA A 296 -19.46 21.42 4.40
CA ALA A 296 -19.73 22.85 4.32
C ALA A 296 -20.92 23.18 3.39
N GLU A 297 -21.09 22.40 2.31
CA GLU A 297 -22.22 22.51 1.40
C GLU A 297 -23.53 22.00 2.03
N GLN A 298 -23.49 20.85 2.71
CA GLN A 298 -24.67 20.19 3.25
C GLN A 298 -25.18 20.82 4.56
N TYR A 299 -24.27 21.32 5.39
CA TYR A 299 -24.55 21.90 6.69
C TYR A 299 -23.86 23.26 6.82
N PRO A 300 -24.33 24.29 6.09
CA PRO A 300 -23.68 25.60 6.07
C PRO A 300 -23.73 26.32 7.42
N ASP A 301 -24.73 26.03 8.26
CA ASP A 301 -24.95 26.60 9.59
C ASP A 301 -25.33 25.47 10.56
N CYS A 302 -24.60 25.37 11.66
CA CYS A 302 -24.86 24.45 12.77
C CYS A 302 -25.11 25.19 14.09
N SER A 303 -25.30 26.50 14.07
CA SER A 303 -25.54 27.30 15.29
C SER A 303 -26.87 26.97 15.98
N GLN A 304 -27.82 26.38 15.25
CA GLN A 304 -29.13 25.97 15.77
C GLN A 304 -29.11 24.74 16.68
N PHE A 305 -28.02 23.98 16.72
CA PHE A 305 -27.92 22.78 17.56
C PHE A 305 -27.66 23.17 19.03
N PRO A 306 -28.22 22.42 20.00
CA PRO A 306 -28.01 22.73 21.41
C PRO A 306 -26.53 22.58 21.79
N PRO A 307 -26.03 23.39 22.74
CA PRO A 307 -24.66 23.27 23.22
C PRO A 307 -24.48 21.93 23.94
N GLY A 308 -23.26 21.38 23.84
CA GLY A 308 -22.90 20.14 24.51
C GLY A 308 -21.84 19.34 23.75
N TYR A 309 -21.12 18.51 24.50
CA TYR A 309 -20.05 17.66 23.97
C TYR A 309 -20.21 16.23 24.48
N THR A 310 -19.78 15.28 23.66
CA THR A 310 -19.58 13.89 24.05
C THR A 310 -18.42 13.75 25.04
N GLU A 311 -18.25 12.56 25.62
CA GLU A 311 -17.10 12.24 26.48
C GLU A 311 -15.75 12.40 25.76
N ASP A 312 -15.73 12.30 24.43
CA ASP A 312 -14.54 12.53 23.59
C ASP A 312 -14.31 14.02 23.26
N GLY A 313 -15.15 14.92 23.78
CA GLY A 313 -15.11 16.35 23.48
C GLY A 313 -15.63 16.71 22.10
N ILE A 314 -16.37 15.84 21.42
CA ILE A 314 -16.96 16.13 20.12
C ILE A 314 -18.32 16.81 20.32
N PRO A 315 -18.68 17.87 19.57
CA PRO A 315 -20.02 18.47 19.65
C PRO A 315 -21.11 17.38 19.53
N SER A 316 -22.04 17.35 20.48
CA SER A 316 -22.96 16.21 20.68
C SER A 316 -23.82 15.88 19.46
N TYR A 317 -24.16 16.90 18.65
CA TYR A 317 -24.94 16.75 17.43
C TYR A 317 -24.13 16.21 16.24
N LEU A 318 -22.80 16.34 16.27
CA LEU A 318 -21.95 16.07 15.11
C LEU A 318 -21.92 14.59 14.69
N PRO A 319 -21.87 13.59 15.60
CA PRO A 319 -21.93 12.17 15.22
C PRO A 319 -23.14 11.81 14.36
N GLU A 320 -24.31 12.38 14.64
CA GLU A 320 -25.53 12.11 13.85
C GLU A 320 -25.43 12.68 12.44
N LEU A 321 -24.85 13.87 12.29
CA LEU A 321 -24.61 14.48 10.97
C LEU A 321 -23.56 13.69 10.16
N MET A 322 -22.53 13.14 10.82
CA MET A 322 -21.50 12.36 10.13
C MET A 322 -22.03 11.07 9.50
N ILE A 323 -23.09 10.49 10.06
CA ILE A 323 -23.78 9.33 9.48
C ILE A 323 -24.44 9.69 8.13
N GLN A 324 -24.87 10.94 7.95
CA GLN A 324 -25.60 11.38 6.77
C GLN A 324 -24.71 11.71 5.56
N ILE A 325 -23.44 12.08 5.79
CA ILE A 325 -22.45 12.39 4.73
C ILE A 325 -21.93 11.11 4.05
N TYR A 326 -22.27 9.94 4.59
CA TYR A 326 -21.65 8.66 4.29
C TYR A 326 -21.82 8.17 2.83
N LYS A 327 -22.61 8.85 2.01
CA LYS A 327 -22.65 8.62 0.56
C LYS A 327 -21.62 9.52 -0.10
N LYS A 328 -20.44 8.96 -0.42
CA LYS A 328 -19.59 9.55 -1.46
C LYS A 328 -20.52 9.83 -2.65
N PRO A 329 -20.63 11.07 -3.15
CA PRO A 329 -21.47 11.34 -4.30
C PRO A 329 -21.09 10.33 -5.37
N LYS A 330 -22.04 9.49 -5.80
CA LYS A 330 -21.88 8.75 -7.05
C LYS A 330 -21.50 9.80 -8.06
N ASN A 331 -20.32 9.64 -8.64
CA ASN A 331 -19.70 10.64 -9.46
C ASN A 331 -20.74 11.09 -10.50
N VAL A 332 -21.27 12.31 -10.37
CA VAL A 332 -22.38 12.78 -11.23
C VAL A 332 -21.92 12.80 -12.68
N GLU A 333 -20.61 12.94 -12.90
CA GLU A 333 -19.98 12.73 -14.21
C GLU A 333 -20.19 11.32 -14.76
N ASP A 334 -20.13 10.25 -13.95
CA ASP A 334 -20.35 8.89 -14.43
C ASP A 334 -21.81 8.70 -14.87
N GLU A 335 -22.79 9.24 -14.14
CA GLU A 335 -24.21 9.20 -14.54
C GLU A 335 -24.51 10.10 -15.74
N LYS A 336 -23.84 11.26 -15.85
CA LYS A 336 -23.97 12.18 -16.99
C LYS A 336 -23.33 11.59 -18.25
N ILE A 337 -22.18 10.92 -18.11
CA ILE A 337 -21.52 10.15 -19.18
C ILE A 337 -22.40 8.97 -19.61
N ILE A 338 -23.05 8.27 -18.66
CA ILE A 338 -23.99 7.19 -18.97
C ILE A 338 -25.24 7.74 -19.68
N GLN A 339 -25.82 8.86 -19.23
CA GLN A 339 -26.97 9.47 -19.90
C GLN A 339 -26.63 10.02 -21.28
N GLU A 340 -25.47 10.68 -21.45
CA GLU A 340 -24.99 11.13 -22.76
C GLU A 340 -24.71 9.93 -23.69
N ALA A 341 -24.13 8.84 -23.17
CA ALA A 341 -23.93 7.60 -23.92
C ALA A 341 -25.24 6.90 -24.30
N LEU A 342 -26.28 6.98 -23.46
CA LEU A 342 -27.61 6.43 -23.74
C LEU A 342 -28.41 7.29 -24.74
N GLN A 343 -28.20 8.60 -24.76
CA GLN A 343 -28.87 9.52 -25.68
C GLN A 343 -28.23 9.54 -27.08
N ASN A 344 -26.93 9.27 -27.19
CA ASN A 344 -26.22 9.21 -28.48
C ASN A 344 -26.19 7.79 -29.09
N LYS A 345 -27.31 7.36 -29.70
CA LYS A 345 -27.43 6.07 -30.43
C LYS A 345 -26.41 5.86 -31.57
N SER A 346 -25.75 6.92 -32.04
CA SER A 346 -24.76 6.90 -33.14
C SER A 346 -23.39 6.31 -32.73
N ILE A 347 -23.04 6.31 -31.44
CA ILE A 347 -21.68 5.98 -30.96
C ILE A 347 -21.63 4.61 -30.23
N MET A 348 -22.78 3.92 -30.16
CA MET A 348 -23.00 2.63 -29.50
C MET A 348 -21.96 1.52 -29.79
N PRO A 349 -21.40 1.38 -31.02
CA PRO A 349 -20.41 0.33 -31.29
C PRO A 349 -19.10 0.49 -30.50
N GLN A 350 -18.69 1.72 -30.17
CA GLN A 350 -17.39 1.99 -29.53
C GLN A 350 -17.43 1.84 -28.00
N PHE A 351 -18.58 2.09 -27.37
CA PHE A 351 -18.72 2.03 -25.91
C PHE A 351 -19.24 0.68 -25.38
N LYS A 352 -19.61 -0.25 -26.26
CA LYS A 352 -20.20 -1.55 -25.89
C LYS A 352 -19.31 -2.35 -24.93
N LYS A 353 -17.99 -2.32 -25.10
CA LYS A 353 -17.04 -3.00 -24.19
C LYS A 353 -16.92 -2.33 -22.81
N GLU A 354 -17.03 -1.00 -22.73
CA GLU A 354 -16.98 -0.30 -21.44
C GLU A 354 -18.30 -0.38 -20.67
N ILE A 355 -19.43 -0.30 -21.38
CA ILE A 355 -20.77 -0.47 -20.81
C ILE A 355 -20.95 -1.90 -20.27
N VAL A 356 -20.47 -2.93 -20.98
CA VAL A 356 -20.52 -4.32 -20.48
C VAL A 356 -19.69 -4.49 -19.20
N LYS A 357 -18.51 -3.86 -19.12
CA LYS A 357 -17.69 -3.87 -17.88
C LYS A 357 -18.38 -3.13 -16.72
N LEU A 358 -19.07 -2.03 -17.00
CA LEU A 358 -19.82 -1.25 -16.00
C LEU A 358 -21.08 -1.99 -15.52
N VAL A 359 -21.80 -2.64 -16.43
CA VAL A 359 -22.98 -3.46 -16.12
C VAL A 359 -22.58 -4.71 -15.36
N GLN A 360 -21.49 -5.41 -15.74
CA GLN A 360 -20.97 -6.53 -14.94
C GLN A 360 -20.55 -6.09 -13.53
N LYS A 361 -19.99 -4.88 -13.37
CA LYS A 361 -19.63 -4.32 -12.06
C LYS A 361 -20.85 -3.98 -11.20
N LEU A 362 -22.00 -3.67 -11.80
CA LEU A 362 -23.26 -3.38 -11.09
C LEU A 362 -24.09 -4.64 -10.82
N VAL A 363 -23.96 -5.68 -11.63
CA VAL A 363 -24.69 -6.95 -11.48
C VAL A 363 -23.99 -7.91 -10.51
N SER A 364 -22.74 -7.64 -10.13
CA SER A 364 -21.93 -8.51 -9.25
C SER A 364 -22.12 -8.27 -7.73
N ASP A 365 -23.10 -7.46 -7.30
CA ASP A 365 -23.52 -7.38 -5.89
C ASP A 365 -24.80 -8.19 -5.70
N PRO A 366 -24.77 -9.37 -5.03
CA PRO A 366 -25.99 -10.09 -4.69
C PRO A 366 -26.50 -9.71 -3.29
N GLN A 367 -27.74 -9.22 -3.33
CA GLN A 367 -28.83 -9.34 -2.34
C GLN A 367 -28.94 -8.32 -1.19
N ASP A 368 -29.97 -7.48 -1.31
CA ASP A 368 -31.13 -7.54 -0.42
C ASP A 368 -32.38 -6.95 -1.10
N ALA A 369 -33.27 -7.81 -1.61
CA ALA A 369 -34.69 -7.52 -1.74
C ALA A 369 -35.49 -8.79 -2.10
N ASN A 370 -36.62 -8.95 -1.41
CA ASN A 370 -37.76 -9.83 -1.67
C ASN A 370 -37.74 -11.25 -1.07
N LYS A 371 -38.29 -11.35 0.16
CA LYS A 371 -39.44 -12.23 0.38
C LYS A 371 -40.60 -11.45 0.98
N SER A 372 -41.65 -11.33 0.17
CA SER A 372 -43.03 -11.01 0.53
C SER A 372 -43.64 -12.14 1.35
N SER A 373 -44.40 -11.80 2.39
CA SER A 373 -45.32 -12.72 3.08
C SER A 373 -46.73 -12.14 3.05
N SER A 374 -47.68 -12.94 2.56
CA SER A 374 -49.12 -12.84 2.85
C SER A 374 -49.52 -14.14 3.56
N PRO A 375 -50.52 -14.11 4.46
CA PRO A 375 -50.74 -15.16 5.46
C PRO A 375 -51.81 -16.16 5.03
N ASN A 376 -51.75 -17.40 5.54
CA ASN A 376 -52.88 -18.10 6.19
C ASN A 376 -52.55 -19.54 6.61
N GLU A 377 -53.25 -19.94 7.69
CA GLU A 377 -53.61 -21.29 8.19
C GLU A 377 -52.49 -22.07 8.92
N GLU A 378 -52.59 -22.32 10.25
CA GLU A 378 -53.48 -23.29 10.95
C GLU A 378 -53.21 -24.72 10.42
N GLU A 379 -52.95 -25.79 11.15
CA GLU A 379 -52.99 -26.19 12.56
C GLU A 379 -52.28 -27.58 12.60
N GLU A 380 -52.23 -28.25 13.77
CA GLU A 380 -51.76 -29.64 14.01
C GLU A 380 -50.24 -29.91 14.00
N SER A 381 -49.67 -30.78 14.86
CA SER A 381 -49.81 -31.12 16.28
C SER A 381 -48.80 -32.26 16.53
N LEU A 382 -48.21 -32.30 17.73
CA LEU A 382 -47.76 -33.49 18.47
C LEU A 382 -46.79 -34.48 17.81
N GLU A 383 -45.56 -34.55 18.34
CA GLU A 383 -45.03 -35.69 19.12
C GLU A 383 -43.50 -35.59 19.24
N GLN A 384 -43.02 -35.46 20.49
CA GLN A 384 -41.92 -36.21 21.11
C GLN A 384 -41.30 -35.39 22.25
N GLN A 385 -41.92 -35.55 23.43
CA GLN A 385 -41.28 -35.44 24.74
C GLN A 385 -40.48 -36.71 24.99
N GLU A 386 -39.22 -36.56 25.42
CA GLU A 386 -38.64 -37.14 26.64
C GLU A 386 -37.11 -37.07 26.52
N ILE A 387 -36.48 -36.26 27.37
CA ILE A 387 -35.37 -36.66 28.26
C ILE A 387 -35.00 -35.42 29.09
N GLY A 388 -35.29 -35.51 30.39
CA GLY A 388 -34.33 -35.16 31.43
C GLY A 388 -34.29 -33.71 31.91
N ASP A 389 -35.22 -33.37 32.79
CA ASP A 389 -35.04 -32.39 33.85
C ASP A 389 -33.70 -32.57 34.58
N ILE A 390 -32.99 -31.46 34.80
CA ILE A 390 -32.21 -31.14 36.01
C ILE A 390 -31.79 -29.65 35.90
N LEU A 391 -32.30 -28.86 36.85
CA LEU A 391 -31.85 -27.53 37.30
C LEU A 391 -32.27 -26.29 36.50
N THR A 392 -33.47 -25.79 36.82
CA THR A 392 -33.69 -24.37 37.04
C THR A 392 -33.91 -24.12 38.53
N ASP A 393 -32.98 -23.45 39.19
CA ASP A 393 -33.39 -22.38 40.10
C ASP A 393 -32.37 -21.25 40.06
N SER A 394 -32.89 -20.06 39.76
CA SER A 394 -32.14 -18.83 39.58
C SER A 394 -32.25 -18.03 40.86
N THR A 395 -31.15 -17.44 41.34
CA THR A 395 -30.97 -15.97 41.30
C THR A 395 -29.79 -15.50 42.18
N ASN A 396 -28.93 -14.71 41.53
CA ASN A 396 -28.24 -13.51 42.00
C ASN A 396 -27.40 -13.57 43.29
N LEU A 397 -26.09 -13.37 43.12
CA LEU A 397 -25.41 -12.23 43.74
C LEU A 397 -24.11 -11.88 43.01
N VAL A 398 -23.99 -10.57 42.81
CA VAL A 398 -22.93 -9.82 42.16
C VAL A 398 -21.63 -9.91 42.94
N SER A 399 -20.54 -10.25 42.26
CA SER A 399 -19.22 -9.72 42.57
C SER A 399 -18.39 -9.64 41.29
N ASP A 400 -18.09 -8.40 40.90
CA ASP A 400 -17.16 -8.00 39.85
C ASP A 400 -15.73 -8.48 40.15
N GLU A 401 -15.50 -9.79 40.03
CA GLU A 401 -14.17 -10.30 39.80
C GLU A 401 -13.82 -10.05 38.34
N LYS A 402 -12.99 -9.02 38.14
CA LYS A 402 -12.19 -8.80 36.92
C LYS A 402 -11.80 -10.15 36.34
N HIS A 403 -12.54 -10.60 35.33
CA HIS A 403 -12.31 -11.88 34.68
C HIS A 403 -10.88 -11.88 34.19
N SER A 404 -10.08 -12.71 34.85
CA SER A 404 -8.77 -13.15 34.41
C SER A 404 -8.84 -13.37 32.91
N ARG A 405 -8.11 -12.55 32.15
CA ARG A 405 -7.95 -12.73 30.72
C ARG A 405 -7.44 -14.16 30.53
N THR A 406 -8.30 -14.97 29.90
CA THR A 406 -8.06 -16.27 29.26
C THR A 406 -7.94 -17.50 30.16
N ASN A 407 -9.02 -17.91 30.83
CA ASN A 407 -9.27 -19.34 31.06
C ASN A 407 -10.23 -19.83 29.98
N TRP A 408 -9.69 -20.39 28.89
CA TRP A 408 -10.48 -21.17 27.92
C TRP A 408 -10.50 -22.62 28.41
N PRO A 409 -11.68 -23.18 28.75
CA PRO A 409 -11.79 -24.60 29.06
C PRO A 409 -11.43 -25.48 27.86
N PHE A 410 -10.94 -26.68 28.15
CA PHE A 410 -10.58 -27.67 27.13
C PHE A 410 -11.67 -27.90 26.07
N HIS A 411 -12.93 -28.06 26.50
CA HIS A 411 -14.05 -28.32 25.59
C HIS A 411 -14.33 -27.14 24.65
N GLU A 412 -14.11 -25.91 25.11
CA GLU A 412 -14.25 -24.71 24.27
C GLU A 412 -13.12 -24.61 23.24
N ASP A 413 -11.90 -25.01 23.61
CA ASP A 413 -10.78 -25.08 22.66
C ASP A 413 -11.03 -26.13 21.57
N GLN A 414 -11.50 -27.32 21.95
CA GLN A 414 -11.86 -28.35 20.99
C GLN A 414 -13.00 -27.90 20.06
N LEU A 415 -14.02 -27.24 20.63
CA LEU A 415 -15.12 -26.66 19.86
C LEU A 415 -14.63 -25.59 18.88
N LEU A 416 -13.72 -24.72 19.31
CA LEU A 416 -13.13 -23.66 18.48
C LEU A 416 -12.34 -24.25 17.30
N VAL A 417 -11.53 -25.28 17.54
CA VAL A 417 -10.78 -25.99 16.50
C VAL A 417 -11.72 -26.62 15.47
N ASN A 418 -12.79 -27.29 15.93
CA ASN A 418 -13.77 -27.92 15.05
C ASN A 418 -14.54 -26.88 14.21
N LEU A 419 -15.02 -25.80 14.83
CA LEU A 419 -15.74 -24.74 14.15
C LEU A 419 -14.84 -24.00 13.14
N TYR A 420 -13.55 -23.84 13.44
CA TYR A 420 -12.61 -23.26 12.49
C TYR A 420 -12.42 -24.14 11.24
N ALA A 421 -12.29 -25.45 11.43
CA ALA A 421 -12.19 -26.40 10.32
C ALA A 421 -13.44 -26.38 9.44
N GLU A 422 -14.63 -26.33 10.04
CA GLU A 422 -15.89 -26.20 9.32
C GLU A 422 -16.00 -24.86 8.57
N ALA A 423 -15.66 -23.75 9.24
CA ALA A 423 -15.75 -22.41 8.66
C ALA A 423 -14.81 -22.23 7.46
N LYS A 424 -13.63 -22.86 7.48
CA LYS A 424 -12.64 -22.79 6.39
C LYS A 424 -13.19 -23.38 5.09
N LEU A 425 -14.06 -24.38 5.16
CA LEU A 425 -14.70 -24.98 3.98
C LEU A 425 -15.80 -24.10 3.37
N ARG A 426 -16.37 -23.16 4.14
CA ARG A 426 -17.56 -22.39 3.77
C ARG A 426 -17.26 -21.04 3.10
N ASN A 427 -15.99 -20.62 2.96
CA ASN A 427 -15.57 -19.33 2.38
C ASN A 427 -16.27 -18.07 2.96
N ALA A 428 -16.93 -18.18 4.12
CA ALA A 428 -17.65 -17.10 4.78
C ALA A 428 -16.74 -16.33 5.75
N ASN A 429 -17.26 -15.23 6.32
CA ASN A 429 -16.62 -14.51 7.43
C ASN A 429 -16.48 -15.43 8.67
N ARG A 430 -15.42 -16.23 8.68
CA ARG A 430 -15.20 -17.35 9.61
C ARG A 430 -15.38 -16.98 11.08
N TRP A 431 -14.95 -15.79 11.47
CA TRP A 431 -15.01 -15.37 12.87
C TRP A 431 -16.41 -14.97 13.30
N GLU A 432 -17.22 -14.42 12.40
CA GLU A 432 -18.65 -14.18 12.67
C GLU A 432 -19.44 -15.48 12.75
N TYR A 433 -19.08 -16.48 11.93
CA TYR A 433 -19.63 -17.82 12.03
C TYR A 433 -19.34 -18.44 13.41
N ILE A 434 -18.07 -18.44 13.82
CA ILE A 434 -17.63 -19.00 15.09
C ILE A 434 -18.22 -18.25 16.29
N LYS A 435 -18.41 -16.92 16.20
CA LYS A 435 -18.98 -16.09 17.28
C LYS A 435 -20.36 -16.60 17.74
N LYS A 436 -21.15 -17.21 16.85
CA LYS A 436 -22.47 -17.76 17.20
C LYS A 436 -22.39 -18.80 18.32
N SER A 437 -21.29 -19.56 18.37
CA SER A 437 -21.04 -20.57 19.42
C SER A 437 -20.32 -20.00 20.65
N PHE A 438 -19.84 -18.75 20.58
CA PHE A 438 -19.15 -18.06 21.68
C PHE A 438 -19.73 -16.64 21.89
N PRO A 439 -21.02 -16.51 22.27
CA PRO A 439 -21.73 -15.23 22.27
C PRO A 439 -21.11 -14.17 23.20
N ASN A 440 -20.46 -14.63 24.27
CA ASN A 440 -19.80 -13.77 25.26
C ASN A 440 -18.39 -13.33 24.85
N ARG A 441 -17.92 -13.68 23.65
CA ARG A 441 -16.58 -13.34 23.16
C ARG A 441 -16.64 -12.60 21.84
N SER A 442 -15.81 -11.56 21.73
CA SER A 442 -15.70 -10.83 20.47
C SER A 442 -14.98 -11.68 19.41
N PRO A 443 -15.32 -11.55 18.11
CA PRO A 443 -14.60 -12.21 17.01
C PRO A 443 -13.07 -12.02 17.08
N LYS A 444 -12.63 -10.82 17.49
CA LYS A 444 -11.21 -10.49 17.67
C LYS A 444 -10.56 -11.29 18.80
N ALA A 445 -11.25 -11.46 19.94
CA ALA A 445 -10.76 -12.26 21.06
C ALA A 445 -10.68 -13.75 20.70
N ILE A 446 -11.68 -14.26 19.99
CA ILE A 446 -11.71 -15.64 19.47
C ILE A 446 -10.54 -15.88 18.50
N ALA A 447 -10.34 -14.97 17.53
CA ALA A 447 -9.25 -15.07 16.56
C ALA A 447 -7.86 -15.02 17.22
N ALA A 448 -7.69 -14.13 18.20
CA ALA A 448 -6.45 -14.03 18.96
C ALA A 448 -6.16 -15.32 19.75
N HIS A 449 -7.18 -15.86 20.41
CA HIS A 449 -7.05 -17.12 21.15
C HIS A 449 -6.75 -18.31 20.23
N PHE A 450 -7.47 -18.44 19.11
CA PHE A 450 -7.19 -19.50 18.14
C PHE A 450 -5.75 -19.46 17.62
N LYS A 451 -5.19 -18.26 17.42
CA LYS A 451 -3.79 -18.10 17.02
C LYS A 451 -2.82 -18.64 18.07
N ASN A 452 -3.09 -18.39 19.35
CA ASN A 452 -2.31 -18.96 20.45
C ASN A 452 -2.47 -20.49 20.50
N LEU A 453 -3.71 -20.97 20.36
CA LEU A 453 -4.01 -22.40 20.35
C LEU A 453 -3.29 -23.13 19.22
N LEU A 454 -3.24 -22.55 18.01
CA LEU A 454 -2.44 -23.07 16.90
C LEU A 454 -0.96 -23.19 17.23
N TYR A 455 -0.39 -22.21 17.94
CA TYR A 455 1.00 -22.26 18.39
C TYR A 455 1.22 -23.38 19.43
N GLU A 456 0.30 -23.55 20.37
CA GLU A 456 0.36 -24.62 21.37
C GLU A 456 0.21 -26.01 20.74
N MET A 457 -0.69 -26.19 19.77
CA MET A 457 -0.82 -27.42 18.99
C MET A 457 0.46 -27.72 18.21
N LYS A 458 1.07 -26.72 17.55
CA LYS A 458 2.33 -26.87 16.79
C LYS A 458 3.50 -27.30 17.66
N SER A 459 3.59 -26.75 18.87
CA SER A 459 4.64 -27.06 19.84
C SER A 459 4.38 -28.35 20.63
N GLY A 460 3.26 -29.03 20.39
CA GLY A 460 2.87 -30.26 21.09
C GLY A 460 2.39 -30.02 22.52
N LYS A 461 2.20 -28.76 22.95
CA LYS A 461 1.68 -28.43 24.28
C LYS A 461 0.20 -28.78 24.44
N ARG A 462 -0.54 -28.85 23.33
CA ARG A 462 -1.95 -29.24 23.28
C ARG A 462 -2.16 -30.50 22.44
N SER A 463 -1.43 -31.56 22.80
CA SER A 463 -1.59 -32.89 22.21
C SER A 463 -2.89 -33.59 22.63
N ASP A 464 -3.59 -33.03 23.60
CA ASP A 464 -4.91 -33.43 24.10
C ASP A 464 -6.05 -33.08 23.12
N LEU A 465 -5.85 -32.12 22.22
CA LEU A 465 -6.85 -31.72 21.23
C LEU A 465 -6.84 -32.63 20.01
N GLN A 466 -8.04 -33.01 19.53
CA GLN A 466 -8.23 -33.64 18.24
C GLN A 466 -8.12 -32.59 17.14
N ILE A 467 -7.11 -32.68 16.29
CA ILE A 467 -6.85 -31.71 15.22
C ILE A 467 -7.47 -32.21 13.91
N PRO A 468 -8.49 -31.53 13.36
CA PRO A 468 -9.05 -31.85 12.04
C PRO A 468 -7.99 -31.82 10.94
N GLN A 469 -8.09 -32.73 9.97
CA GLN A 469 -7.13 -32.87 8.86
C GLN A 469 -6.82 -31.55 8.14
N VAL A 470 -7.86 -30.73 7.91
CA VAL A 470 -7.75 -29.43 7.22
C VAL A 470 -6.87 -28.43 7.99
N ILE A 471 -6.82 -28.51 9.32
CA ILE A 471 -5.95 -27.69 10.18
C ILE A 471 -4.57 -28.34 10.27
N MET A 472 -4.51 -29.67 10.31
CA MET A 472 -3.25 -30.41 10.28
C MET A 472 -2.43 -30.08 9.02
N GLU A 473 -3.09 -29.96 7.86
CA GLU A 473 -2.46 -29.49 6.62
C GLU A 473 -1.87 -28.08 6.74
N ASP A 474 -2.53 -27.14 7.42
CA ASP A 474 -1.99 -25.79 7.66
C ASP A 474 -0.77 -25.83 8.59
N ILE A 475 -0.84 -26.64 9.65
CA ILE A 475 0.27 -26.86 10.58
C ILE A 475 1.48 -27.46 9.85
N LEU A 476 1.23 -28.45 9.00
CA LEU A 476 2.27 -29.10 8.19
C LEU A 476 2.87 -28.11 7.19
N LYS A 477 2.05 -27.33 6.46
CA LYS A 477 2.53 -26.29 5.54
C LYS A 477 3.42 -25.26 6.24
N GLU A 478 3.06 -24.83 7.45
CA GLU A 478 3.88 -23.87 8.20
C GLU A 478 5.17 -24.48 8.73
N ARG A 479 5.15 -25.77 9.12
CA ARG A 479 6.37 -26.51 9.44
C ARG A 479 7.27 -26.61 8.22
N THR A 480 6.72 -26.93 7.04
CA THR A 480 7.46 -26.91 5.78
C THR A 480 8.08 -25.55 5.53
N TYR A 481 7.35 -24.44 5.70
CA TYR A 481 7.93 -23.10 5.61
C TYR A 481 9.06 -22.89 6.61
N SER A 482 8.87 -23.22 7.89
CA SER A 482 9.90 -23.04 8.91
C SER A 482 11.14 -23.89 8.66
N ASP A 483 10.96 -25.12 8.18
CA ASP A 483 12.06 -26.04 7.92
C ASP A 483 12.77 -25.69 6.61
N GLU A 484 12.04 -25.22 5.60
CA GLU A 484 12.63 -24.63 4.40
C GLU A 484 13.42 -23.38 4.74
N VAL A 485 12.90 -22.47 5.57
CA VAL A 485 13.62 -21.29 6.05
C VAL A 485 14.88 -21.68 6.83
N LYS A 486 14.83 -22.74 7.65
CA LYS A 486 16.03 -23.30 8.28
C LYS A 486 16.98 -23.92 7.26
N GLN A 487 16.50 -24.59 6.22
CA GLN A 487 17.36 -25.07 5.14
C GLN A 487 18.00 -23.92 4.37
N LEU A 488 17.33 -22.78 4.23
CA LEU A 488 17.96 -21.57 3.66
C LEU A 488 19.20 -21.17 4.48
N SER A 489 19.26 -21.42 5.78
CA SER A 489 20.42 -21.09 6.61
C SER A 489 21.66 -21.97 6.38
N GLN A 490 21.58 -23.03 5.57
CA GLN A 490 22.72 -23.91 5.27
C GLN A 490 23.63 -23.35 4.17
N LEU A 491 24.09 -22.10 4.35
CA LEU A 491 25.10 -21.51 3.48
C LEU A 491 26.48 -22.04 3.90
N THR A 492 27.12 -22.82 3.03
CA THR A 492 28.44 -23.42 3.31
C THR A 492 29.59 -22.46 2.99
N GLU A 493 29.39 -21.55 2.05
CA GLU A 493 30.39 -20.58 1.62
C GLU A 493 30.04 -19.17 2.07
N MET A 494 31.05 -18.37 2.40
CA MET A 494 30.88 -16.96 2.72
C MET A 494 30.82 -16.13 1.44
N ILE A 495 29.72 -15.40 1.23
CA ILE A 495 29.56 -14.54 0.06
C ILE A 495 30.48 -13.32 0.17
N ASP A 496 31.11 -12.91 -0.94
CA ASP A 496 31.68 -11.57 -1.10
C ASP A 496 30.60 -10.65 -1.70
N ILE A 497 30.03 -9.76 -0.89
CA ILE A 497 28.95 -8.88 -1.35
C ILE A 497 29.42 -7.89 -2.44
N ILE A 498 30.71 -7.53 -2.46
CA ILE A 498 31.26 -6.61 -3.45
C ILE A 498 31.32 -7.29 -4.81
N GLU A 499 31.75 -8.55 -4.85
CA GLU A 499 31.67 -9.38 -6.05
C GLU A 499 30.23 -9.55 -6.53
N ALA A 500 29.30 -9.85 -5.63
CA ALA A 500 27.89 -10.00 -5.97
C ALA A 500 27.28 -8.72 -6.60
N ILE A 501 27.63 -7.53 -6.10
CA ILE A 501 27.19 -6.26 -6.71
C ILE A 501 27.83 -6.07 -8.09
N LYS A 502 29.12 -6.40 -8.28
CA LYS A 502 29.79 -6.31 -9.59
C LYS A 502 29.10 -7.22 -10.61
N VAL A 503 28.85 -8.48 -10.26
CA VAL A 503 28.15 -9.46 -11.10
C VAL A 503 26.74 -8.97 -11.44
N TYR A 504 26.01 -8.40 -10.46
CA TYR A 504 24.69 -7.81 -10.71
C TYR A 504 24.70 -6.75 -11.81
N TYR A 505 25.68 -5.85 -11.80
CA TYR A 505 25.80 -4.81 -12.83
C TYR A 505 26.30 -5.36 -14.18
N GLN A 506 27.23 -6.31 -14.17
CA GLN A 506 27.73 -6.96 -15.38
C GLN A 506 26.63 -7.71 -16.13
N GLU A 507 25.77 -8.41 -15.40
CA GLU A 507 24.65 -9.20 -15.95
C GLU A 507 23.35 -8.39 -16.05
N ASN A 508 23.42 -7.06 -15.92
CA ASN A 508 22.31 -6.12 -16.04
C ASN A 508 21.07 -6.49 -15.19
N GLY A 509 21.30 -7.07 -14.00
CA GLY A 509 20.26 -7.52 -13.09
C GLY A 509 19.51 -8.79 -13.51
N ASN A 510 20.04 -9.59 -14.44
CA ASN A 510 19.47 -10.88 -14.82
C ASN A 510 19.79 -11.95 -13.76
N TRP A 511 18.82 -12.28 -12.91
CA TRP A 511 19.00 -13.22 -11.79
C TRP A 511 19.40 -14.64 -12.21
N THR A 512 19.01 -15.08 -13.41
CA THR A 512 19.41 -16.38 -13.94
C THR A 512 20.89 -16.40 -14.29
N LEU A 513 21.39 -15.36 -14.95
CA LEU A 513 22.83 -15.23 -15.28
C LEU A 513 23.68 -15.00 -14.03
N ILE A 514 23.19 -14.19 -13.08
CA ILE A 514 23.83 -13.98 -11.78
C ILE A 514 24.00 -15.31 -11.04
N SER A 515 22.96 -16.16 -11.03
CA SER A 515 23.03 -17.49 -10.40
C SER A 515 24.04 -18.41 -11.08
N ARG A 516 24.26 -18.28 -12.40
CA ARG A 516 25.30 -19.04 -13.12
C ARG A 516 26.71 -18.56 -12.79
N ARG A 517 26.89 -17.26 -12.55
CA ARG A 517 28.19 -16.64 -12.18
C ARG A 517 28.58 -16.93 -10.74
N LEU A 518 27.60 -17.05 -9.85
CA LEU A 518 27.78 -17.34 -8.43
C LEU A 518 27.01 -18.61 -8.04
N PRO A 519 27.37 -19.78 -8.61
CA PRO A 519 26.60 -21.02 -8.49
C PRO A 519 26.49 -21.56 -7.06
N GLN A 520 27.39 -21.16 -6.16
CA GLN A 520 27.33 -21.50 -4.74
C GLN A 520 26.17 -20.80 -4.01
N PHE A 521 25.58 -19.76 -4.61
CA PHE A 521 24.49 -18.98 -4.03
C PHE A 521 23.26 -18.97 -4.93
N LYS A 522 22.08 -19.11 -4.35
CA LYS A 522 20.84 -18.89 -5.09
C LYS A 522 20.72 -17.41 -5.50
N GLY A 523 20.29 -17.14 -6.74
CA GLY A 523 20.11 -15.76 -7.20
C GLY A 523 19.13 -14.95 -6.35
N GLY A 524 18.11 -15.58 -5.78
CA GLY A 524 17.18 -14.91 -4.87
C GLY A 524 17.81 -14.53 -3.52
N TYR A 525 18.79 -15.29 -3.04
CA TYR A 525 19.57 -14.94 -1.85
C TYR A 525 20.49 -13.74 -2.12
N ILE A 526 21.12 -13.71 -3.30
CA ILE A 526 21.91 -12.55 -3.75
C ILE A 526 21.00 -11.31 -3.84
N ALA A 527 19.81 -11.43 -4.46
CA ALA A 527 18.84 -10.34 -4.54
C ALA A 527 18.43 -9.83 -3.14
N PHE A 528 18.26 -10.73 -2.17
CA PHE A 528 17.96 -10.39 -0.78
C PHE A 528 19.07 -9.55 -0.15
N LEU A 529 20.33 -9.93 -0.27
CA LEU A 529 21.45 -9.17 0.28
C LEU A 529 21.62 -7.81 -0.40
N LEU A 530 21.47 -7.75 -1.72
CA LEU A 530 21.51 -6.46 -2.44
C LEU A 530 20.38 -5.53 -1.97
N TYR A 531 19.17 -6.07 -1.77
CA TYR A 531 18.07 -5.31 -1.19
C TYR A 531 18.37 -4.85 0.24
N TYR A 532 18.95 -5.72 1.06
CA TYR A 532 19.34 -5.41 2.43
C TYR A 532 20.32 -4.23 2.49
N VAL A 533 21.37 -4.25 1.66
CA VAL A 533 22.30 -3.13 1.49
C VAL A 533 21.55 -1.87 1.10
N CYS A 534 20.70 -1.92 0.07
CA CYS A 534 19.93 -0.76 -0.38
C CYS A 534 19.06 -0.16 0.72
N VAL A 535 18.37 -1.00 1.50
CA VAL A 535 17.46 -0.57 2.57
C VAL A 535 18.21 0.01 3.76
N LEU A 536 19.43 -0.46 4.05
CA LEU A 536 20.23 0.13 5.11
C LEU A 536 20.82 1.46 4.67
N LEU A 537 21.33 1.58 3.44
CA LEU A 537 21.93 2.81 2.93
C LEU A 537 20.91 3.92 2.66
N LYS A 538 19.73 3.58 2.15
CA LYS A 538 18.60 4.52 2.05
C LYS A 538 17.95 4.62 3.42
N LYS A 539 17.64 5.81 3.94
CA LYS A 539 16.74 6.01 5.10
C LYS A 539 15.28 5.61 4.80
N THR A 540 15.06 4.56 4.02
CA THR A 540 13.74 4.06 3.67
C THR A 540 13.10 3.43 4.90
N ARG A 541 11.86 3.85 5.20
CA ARG A 541 11.08 3.23 6.28
C ARG A 541 10.90 1.75 5.96
N ARG A 542 11.42 0.87 6.83
CA ARG A 542 11.12 -0.56 6.78
C ARG A 542 9.60 -0.73 6.88
N THR A 543 9.01 -1.44 5.94
CA THR A 543 7.59 -1.78 5.99
C THR A 543 7.39 -2.79 7.13
N LYS A 544 6.67 -2.39 8.20
CA LYS A 544 6.41 -3.25 9.38
C LYS A 544 5.69 -4.57 9.04
N THR A 545 5.13 -4.69 7.84
CA THR A 545 4.37 -5.85 7.39
C THR A 545 5.22 -7.00 6.86
N TRP A 546 6.52 -6.80 6.64
CA TRP A 546 7.44 -7.82 6.11
C TRP A 546 8.68 -7.95 7.00
N SER A 547 8.91 -9.14 7.53
CA SER A 547 10.15 -9.52 8.20
C SER A 547 11.26 -9.81 7.20
N MET A 548 12.52 -9.78 7.63
CA MET A 548 13.65 -10.09 6.75
C MET A 548 13.63 -11.55 6.27
N GLY A 549 13.23 -12.49 7.11
CA GLY A 549 13.06 -13.90 6.72
C GLY A 549 12.00 -14.09 5.63
N GLU A 550 10.85 -13.42 5.74
CA GLU A 550 9.81 -13.45 4.68
C GLU A 550 10.33 -12.86 3.36
N LEU A 551 11.13 -11.78 3.41
CA LEU A 551 11.69 -11.15 2.22
C LEU A 551 12.73 -12.05 1.54
N ARG A 552 13.59 -12.70 2.33
CA ARG A 552 14.55 -13.67 1.83
C ARG A 552 13.84 -14.84 1.14
N PHE A 553 12.89 -15.45 1.85
CA PHE A 553 12.09 -16.57 1.33
C PHE A 553 11.38 -16.22 0.03
N LEU A 554 10.72 -15.05 -0.02
CA LEU A 554 10.05 -14.53 -1.20
C LEU A 554 10.97 -14.52 -2.43
N LEU A 555 12.19 -13.98 -2.27
CA LEU A 555 13.12 -13.78 -3.37
C LEU A 555 13.73 -15.09 -3.82
N GLU A 556 14.14 -15.96 -2.89
CA GLU A 556 14.69 -17.28 -3.19
C GLU A 556 13.68 -18.13 -3.97
N LYS A 557 12.47 -18.32 -3.42
CA LYS A 557 11.44 -19.12 -4.09
C LYS A 557 11.06 -18.55 -5.45
N ARG A 558 11.01 -17.23 -5.58
CA ARG A 558 10.64 -16.63 -6.86
C ARG A 558 11.71 -16.81 -7.94
N VAL A 559 12.99 -16.70 -7.58
CA VAL A 559 14.09 -16.96 -8.52
C VAL A 559 14.16 -18.45 -8.88
N ASP A 560 13.81 -19.34 -7.94
CA ASP A 560 13.63 -20.78 -8.17
C ASP A 560 12.39 -21.11 -9.05
N GLY A 561 11.69 -20.11 -9.60
CA GLY A 561 10.57 -20.28 -10.53
C GLY A 561 9.21 -20.53 -9.86
N VAL A 562 9.14 -20.55 -8.53
CA VAL A 562 7.89 -20.86 -7.81
C VAL A 562 6.80 -19.82 -8.13
N PRO A 563 5.56 -20.25 -8.46
CA PRO A 563 4.45 -19.35 -8.72
C PRO A 563 4.11 -18.44 -7.53
N VAL A 564 3.66 -17.22 -7.84
CA VAL A 564 3.29 -16.21 -6.82
C VAL A 564 2.20 -16.73 -5.87
N GLN A 565 1.25 -17.51 -6.38
CA GLN A 565 0.18 -18.10 -5.59
C GLN A 565 0.72 -19.04 -4.52
N GLU A 566 1.63 -19.95 -4.89
CA GLU A 566 2.22 -20.91 -3.96
C GLU A 566 3.08 -20.23 -2.90
N ILE A 567 3.87 -19.21 -3.28
CA ILE A 567 4.61 -18.38 -2.31
C ILE A 567 3.65 -17.70 -1.33
N SER A 568 2.51 -17.21 -1.82
CA SER A 568 1.46 -16.60 -1.00
C SER A 568 0.90 -17.58 0.02
N ASP A 569 0.62 -18.81 -0.41
CA ASP A 569 0.07 -19.87 0.43
C ASP A 569 1.06 -20.28 1.52
N LEU A 570 2.36 -20.31 1.22
CA LEU A 570 3.44 -20.61 2.18
C LEU A 570 3.66 -19.45 3.17
N LEU A 571 3.48 -18.20 2.76
CA LEU A 571 3.63 -17.02 3.62
C LEU A 571 2.39 -16.73 4.49
N GLN A 572 1.26 -17.42 4.26
CA GLN A 572 -0.04 -17.46 4.98
C GLN A 572 -0.77 -16.12 5.26
N ASN A 573 -0.05 -15.06 5.61
CA ASN A 573 -0.54 -13.73 5.94
C ASN A 573 -0.28 -12.71 4.82
N LYS A 574 0.13 -13.18 3.65
CA LYS A 574 0.41 -12.35 2.48
C LYS A 574 -0.48 -12.83 1.35
N SER A 575 -1.15 -11.91 0.67
CA SER A 575 -1.93 -12.23 -0.53
C SER A 575 -1.04 -12.27 -1.78
N PRO A 576 -1.46 -12.93 -2.88
CA PRO A 576 -0.64 -13.05 -4.09
C PRO A 576 -0.26 -11.68 -4.66
N LYS A 577 -1.20 -10.72 -4.60
CA LYS A 577 -0.95 -9.33 -4.99
C LYS A 577 0.10 -8.66 -4.10
N GLN A 578 0.09 -8.90 -2.79
CA GLN A 578 1.10 -8.36 -1.87
C GLN A 578 2.48 -8.94 -2.15
N VAL A 579 2.57 -10.24 -2.40
CA VAL A 579 3.78 -10.96 -2.81
C VAL A 579 4.37 -10.34 -4.10
N ASP A 580 3.56 -10.22 -5.15
CA ASP A 580 3.99 -9.67 -6.44
C ASP A 580 4.39 -8.19 -6.37
N THR A 581 3.58 -7.39 -5.66
CA THR A 581 3.86 -5.96 -5.43
C THR A 581 5.17 -5.79 -4.67
N LYS A 582 5.38 -6.59 -3.61
CA LYS A 582 6.60 -6.49 -2.79
C LYS A 582 7.83 -6.91 -3.57
N ARG A 583 7.77 -8.00 -4.34
CA ARG A 583 8.84 -8.42 -5.26
C ARG A 583 9.23 -7.30 -6.22
N THR A 584 8.25 -6.72 -6.90
CA THR A 584 8.46 -5.64 -7.87
C THR A 584 9.09 -4.41 -7.21
N GLN A 585 8.64 -4.07 -6.00
CA GLN A 585 9.24 -3.00 -5.20
C GLN A 585 10.70 -3.28 -4.86
N ILE A 586 11.04 -4.51 -4.46
CA ILE A 586 12.41 -4.91 -4.13
C ILE A 586 13.33 -4.74 -5.35
N TYR A 587 12.97 -5.33 -6.49
CA TYR A 587 13.79 -5.24 -7.71
C TYR A 587 13.93 -3.80 -8.21
N SER A 588 12.87 -3.01 -8.16
CA SER A 588 12.94 -1.58 -8.46
C SER A 588 13.88 -0.84 -7.49
N THR A 589 13.85 -1.18 -6.20
CA THR A 589 14.72 -0.57 -5.18
C THR A 589 16.20 -0.85 -5.45
N ILE A 590 16.54 -2.11 -5.78
CA ILE A 590 17.91 -2.52 -6.13
C ILE A 590 18.35 -1.78 -7.40
N LYS A 591 17.55 -1.84 -8.47
CA LYS A 591 17.85 -1.23 -9.78
C LYS A 591 18.08 0.27 -9.69
N THR A 592 17.34 0.96 -8.83
CA THR A 592 17.40 2.43 -8.66
C THR A 592 18.24 2.86 -7.46
N CYS A 593 19.08 1.97 -6.89
CA CYS A 593 19.95 2.34 -5.78
C CYS A 593 21.26 2.94 -6.30
N PRO A 594 21.51 4.26 -6.14
CA PRO A 594 22.77 4.86 -6.58
C PRO A 594 23.97 4.42 -5.72
N TYR A 595 23.69 4.02 -4.46
CA TYR A 595 24.73 3.73 -3.48
C TYR A 595 25.44 2.39 -3.69
N LEU A 596 24.87 1.45 -4.47
CA LEU A 596 25.51 0.15 -4.68
C LEU A 596 26.85 0.30 -5.43
N LYS A 597 26.92 1.17 -6.45
CA LYS A 597 28.18 1.43 -7.18
C LYS A 597 29.21 2.10 -6.28
N GLN A 598 28.80 3.14 -5.55
CA GLN A 598 29.67 3.86 -4.62
C GLN A 598 30.19 2.93 -3.50
N PHE A 599 29.35 2.01 -3.02
CA PHE A 599 29.74 1.02 -2.02
C PHE A 599 30.81 0.07 -2.55
N VAL A 600 30.70 -0.39 -3.80
CA VAL A 600 31.72 -1.20 -4.46
C VAL A 600 33.03 -0.45 -4.64
N GLU A 601 32.96 0.80 -5.12
CA GLU A 601 34.12 1.66 -5.33
C GLU A 601 34.87 1.92 -4.02
N ARG A 602 34.15 2.06 -2.90
CA ARG A 602 34.74 2.37 -1.60
C ARG A 602 35.52 1.22 -0.97
N PHE A 603 34.97 0.00 -1.01
CA PHE A 603 35.57 -1.13 -0.28
C PHE A 603 36.44 -2.03 -1.16
N GLY A 604 36.16 -2.14 -2.47
CA GLY A 604 36.95 -2.93 -3.42
C GLY A 604 36.81 -4.46 -3.27
N LYS A 605 36.92 -4.98 -2.03
CA LYS A 605 36.81 -6.39 -1.62
C LYS A 605 36.34 -6.50 -0.15
N CYS A 606 35.72 -7.62 0.23
CA CYS A 606 35.36 -7.90 1.62
C CYS A 606 36.39 -8.74 2.37
N GLU A 607 36.54 -8.48 3.68
CA GLU A 607 37.22 -9.36 4.63
C GLU A 607 36.26 -10.48 5.06
N ILE A 608 36.27 -11.58 4.32
CA ILE A 608 35.35 -12.71 4.53
C ILE A 608 35.89 -13.77 5.52
N GLU A 609 37.19 -13.73 5.82
CA GLU A 609 37.84 -14.75 6.65
C GLU A 609 37.37 -14.66 8.11
N GLY A 610 36.87 -15.77 8.65
CA GLY A 610 36.30 -15.83 10.01
C GLY A 610 34.91 -15.20 10.16
N ALA A 611 34.31 -14.70 9.08
CA ALA A 611 32.94 -14.21 9.11
C ALA A 611 31.94 -15.36 9.32
N VAL A 612 30.79 -15.05 9.90
CA VAL A 612 29.69 -15.99 10.14
C VAL A 612 28.39 -15.40 9.64
N TYR A 613 27.43 -16.26 9.33
CA TYR A 613 26.06 -15.83 9.03
C TYR A 613 25.23 -15.70 10.30
N ASP A 614 24.36 -14.69 10.36
CA ASP A 614 23.29 -14.64 11.36
C ASP A 614 22.15 -15.62 11.04
N ASP A 615 21.11 -15.62 11.87
CA ASP A 615 19.93 -16.48 11.75
C ASP A 615 19.12 -16.27 10.47
N ILE A 616 19.28 -15.12 9.81
CA ILE A 616 18.64 -14.79 8.54
C ILE A 616 19.60 -14.85 7.35
N GLY A 617 20.85 -15.27 7.56
CA GLY A 617 21.86 -15.44 6.52
C GLY A 617 22.54 -14.14 6.10
N ILE A 618 22.64 -13.13 6.97
CA ILE A 618 23.44 -11.93 6.70
C ILE A 618 24.87 -12.17 7.20
N PRO A 619 25.90 -11.90 6.37
CA PRO A 619 27.29 -11.96 6.80
C PRO A 619 27.59 -10.98 7.93
N SER A 620 28.29 -11.44 8.98
CA SER A 620 28.64 -10.63 10.15
C SER A 620 29.50 -9.40 9.83
N TYR A 621 30.28 -9.46 8.75
CA TYR A 621 31.09 -8.32 8.27
C TYR A 621 30.25 -7.21 7.63
N LEU A 622 29.03 -7.51 7.16
CA LEU A 622 28.27 -6.58 6.32
C LEU A 622 27.65 -5.40 7.11
N PRO A 623 26.99 -5.60 8.26
CA PRO A 623 26.47 -4.49 9.06
C PRO A 623 27.52 -3.42 9.43
N PRO A 624 28.72 -3.76 9.96
CA PRO A 624 29.72 -2.74 10.29
C PRO A 624 30.22 -1.99 9.04
N MET A 625 30.43 -2.66 7.90
CA MET A 625 30.79 -1.99 6.65
C MET A 625 29.72 -0.96 6.22
N LEU A 626 28.45 -1.30 6.37
CA LEU A 626 27.34 -0.38 6.04
C LEU A 626 27.29 0.83 6.97
N GLU A 627 27.58 0.67 8.26
CA GLU A 627 27.64 1.79 9.21
C GLU A 627 28.84 2.72 8.94
N THR A 628 30.00 2.17 8.60
CA THR A 628 31.16 2.95 8.16
C THR A 628 30.82 3.78 6.92
N PHE A 629 30.25 3.15 5.88
CA PHE A 629 29.89 3.84 4.65
C PHE A 629 28.82 4.93 4.84
N LYS A 630 27.83 4.69 5.71
CA LYS A 630 26.82 5.70 6.05
C LYS A 630 27.44 6.93 6.73
N SER A 631 28.42 6.71 7.59
CA SER A 631 29.09 7.79 8.31
C SER A 631 29.85 8.68 7.33
N GLU A 632 30.57 8.07 6.38
CA GLU A 632 31.26 8.78 5.30
C GLU A 632 30.29 9.57 4.40
N ILE A 633 29.15 8.99 4.00
CA ILE A 633 28.13 9.72 3.22
C ILE A 633 27.60 10.93 3.99
N ARG A 634 27.43 10.83 5.32
CA ARG A 634 26.96 11.95 6.14
C ARG A 634 28.01 13.06 6.23
N GLU A 635 29.29 12.70 6.33
CA GLU A 635 30.39 13.66 6.36
C GLU A 635 30.60 14.35 5.01
N ALA A 636 30.40 13.63 3.90
CA ALA A 636 30.55 14.16 2.55
C ALA A 636 29.44 15.15 2.13
N VAL A 637 28.30 15.17 2.83
CA VAL A 637 27.18 16.08 2.53
C VAL A 637 26.72 16.82 3.80
N PRO A 638 27.54 17.76 4.32
CA PRO A 638 27.27 18.42 5.60
C PRO A 638 26.04 19.35 5.59
N ASP A 639 25.58 19.80 4.42
CA ASP A 639 24.53 20.83 4.29
C ASP A 639 23.11 20.29 3.96
N LEU A 640 22.90 18.98 3.95
CA LEU A 640 21.54 18.45 3.82
C LEU A 640 20.88 18.43 5.20
N PRO A 641 19.78 19.18 5.42
CA PRO A 641 19.08 19.19 6.70
C PRO A 641 18.74 17.76 7.10
N SER A 642 19.12 17.39 8.32
CA SER A 642 18.87 16.08 8.90
C SER A 642 17.37 15.83 9.02
N ASN A 643 16.78 15.30 7.95
CA ASN A 643 15.41 14.79 7.89
C ASN A 643 15.28 13.42 8.55
#